data_AF-A0A2E7Q8B3-F1
#
_entry.id   AF-A0A2E7Q8B3-F1
#
_cell.length_a   1.000
_cell.length_b   1.000
_cell.length_c   1.000
_cell.angle_alpha   90.00
_cell.angle_beta   90.00
_cell.angle_gamma   90.00
#
_symmetry.space_group_name_H-M   'P 1'
#
loop_
_entity.id
_entity.type
_entity.pdbx_description
1 polymer ?
#
loop_
_entity_poly.entity_id
_entity_poly.type
_entity_poly.pdbx_seq_one_letter_code
_entity_poly.pdbx_strand_id
1 'polypeptide(L)'
;MRQSKKNRFTRRSALILVLALLCTGLAASPAGADATYVVVSGDTLSGIAEDHGISLQELLDANNLDVNDIIYVGQQLTIPGVEEYVTSYGDLVVEGRGWGHGRGMGQYGSLGYAIDEGWTRDQILEHFYGNTTASVLDPQEMTVRLRGHDGSSTKVYVEDAILVVGDENGNWIELDDQAVKITLDGNLDRYSISVGSNCGSSFTDTGINITSPIVRVRSAHYAPPVSGNALETPPPENSNAGFTITETGGSTTVDETGTTDTFTVVLNSQPTSNVVLTVTSGDTDEVTTTSPLTFTSENWNTPQTITLTGVQDNSDDGVQTIPVVLSIDDANSDDAFDDLADQTVSVTVTEPVLTVLNTDDADLDVTLQLCEGSNTATWYRGELRAARYEGNQRTVNALPLEQYLRSVVPREMPASWADEGGGSGAIALQVQAVAARSYSLAESRYTYAKTCDTTSCQVYEGRESRSGGSQWSNEDSRSDTAIAATAGLVRMWGDQVARTEFSASTGGHTITVDFPGVPDDGDDVAINPVHRWTEALSLADVLAAYNINDLYEAVVVSRDGFGDDGGRVEDLELRTRSGQVVTVSGYDFQWEFGLKSKWYTIEYGPPNASTSFPEERYDEYRVTSGYTTEELEGLQMAADYFETSTAEIQSIAVGMVAFLLALAGDGTEVNPIENPPEVNGEHAVKSAFFASDGSQGALESVASTFQMNGAQSQKFSSYVLVFLVALAQAQ
;
A
#
# COMPACT_ATOMS: atom_id res chain seq x y z
N MET A 1 -43.48 86.66 32.02
CA MET A 1 -42.02 86.76 31.77
C MET A 1 -41.31 86.38 33.06
N ARG A 2 -40.97 85.10 33.25
CA ARG A 2 -39.65 84.51 32.96
C ARG A 2 -38.48 85.39 33.44
N GLN A 3 -37.90 85.04 34.59
CA GLN A 3 -36.48 84.66 34.65
C GLN A 3 -36.19 83.91 35.96
N SER A 4 -35.75 82.66 35.79
CA SER A 4 -35.18 81.79 36.81
C SER A 4 -33.76 82.26 37.14
N LYS A 5 -33.45 82.29 38.44
CA LYS A 5 -32.08 82.39 38.97
C LYS A 5 -31.58 80.99 39.34
N LYS A 6 -30.47 80.63 38.70
CA LYS A 6 -29.21 80.11 39.25
C LYS A 6 -29.24 78.92 40.24
N ASN A 7 -28.58 77.87 39.77
CA ASN A 7 -27.31 77.30 40.25
C ASN A 7 -27.31 75.90 40.89
N ARG A 8 -26.46 75.08 40.24
CA ARG A 8 -25.57 74.03 40.76
C ARG A 8 -26.23 72.75 41.27
N PHE A 9 -26.18 71.72 40.43
CA PHE A 9 -25.87 70.36 40.88
C PHE A 9 -24.61 69.88 40.15
N THR A 10 -23.61 69.52 40.95
CA THR A 10 -22.26 69.13 40.57
C THR A 10 -22.18 67.66 40.15
N ARG A 11 -21.23 67.38 39.25
CA ARG A 11 -20.63 66.07 38.92
C ARG A 11 -20.41 65.22 40.19
N ARG A 12 -20.64 63.89 40.06
CA ARG A 12 -20.57 62.78 41.05
C ARG A 12 -21.97 62.35 41.53
N SER A 13 -22.62 61.41 40.83
CA SER A 13 -23.70 60.54 41.36
C SER A 13 -24.21 59.45 40.38
N ALA A 14 -23.47 59.07 39.33
CA ALA A 14 -23.89 57.97 38.44
C ALA A 14 -22.95 56.75 38.46
N LEU A 15 -21.98 56.77 39.38
CA LEU A 15 -21.00 55.71 39.60
C LEU A 15 -21.06 55.39 41.09
N ILE A 16 -22.07 54.62 41.49
CA ILE A 16 -22.31 53.88 42.76
C ILE A 16 -23.79 53.45 42.69
N LEU A 17 -24.05 52.39 41.93
CA LEU A 17 -25.20 51.49 42.11
C LEU A 17 -24.93 50.15 41.40
N VAL A 18 -23.72 49.60 41.59
CA VAL A 18 -23.29 48.28 41.09
C VAL A 18 -22.65 47.44 42.20
N LEU A 19 -22.84 47.81 43.47
CA LEU A 19 -22.39 46.97 44.59
C LEU A 19 -23.47 46.95 45.68
N ALA A 20 -23.84 45.73 46.08
CA ALA A 20 -24.90 45.34 47.01
C ALA A 20 -26.32 45.19 46.42
N LEU A 21 -26.60 44.02 45.84
CA LEU A 21 -27.77 43.19 46.18
C LEU A 21 -27.55 41.76 45.63
N LEU A 22 -26.85 40.94 46.43
CA LEU A 22 -26.97 39.49 46.40
C LEU A 22 -28.35 39.09 47.00
N CYS A 23 -28.86 37.92 46.57
CA CYS A 23 -30.13 37.25 46.95
C CYS A 23 -31.39 37.87 46.31
N THR A 24 -32.23 37.19 45.51
CA THR A 24 -32.51 35.76 45.25
C THR A 24 -33.25 35.63 43.92
N GLY A 25 -32.99 34.58 43.15
CA GLY A 25 -33.80 34.20 41.99
C GLY A 25 -33.14 33.13 41.11
N LEU A 26 -32.58 32.08 41.72
CA LEU A 26 -32.11 30.92 40.98
C LEU A 26 -33.33 30.13 40.50
N ALA A 27 -33.46 29.97 39.19
CA ALA A 27 -34.10 28.76 38.66
C ALA A 27 -33.30 27.57 39.20
N ALA A 28 -34.00 26.57 39.74
CA ALA A 28 -33.34 25.40 40.29
C ALA A 28 -32.57 24.67 39.18
N SER A 29 -31.24 24.69 39.25
CA SER A 29 -30.39 23.72 38.56
C SER A 29 -30.86 22.31 38.93
N PRO A 30 -30.73 21.31 38.03
CA PRO A 30 -30.85 19.91 38.43
C PRO A 30 -29.84 19.67 39.58
N ALA A 31 -30.28 18.99 40.64
CA ALA A 31 -29.44 18.72 41.80
C ALA A 31 -28.19 17.94 41.35
N GLY A 32 -27.02 18.56 41.47
CA GLY A 32 -25.73 17.92 41.27
C GLY A 32 -25.52 16.78 42.28
N ALA A 33 -24.67 15.82 41.94
CA ALA A 33 -24.31 14.74 42.85
C ALA A 33 -23.47 15.28 44.02
N ASP A 34 -23.61 14.66 45.19
CA ASP A 34 -22.82 15.02 46.37
C ASP A 34 -21.36 14.56 46.20
N ALA A 35 -20.39 15.47 46.28
CA ALA A 35 -18.96 15.15 46.23
C ALA A 35 -18.37 14.94 47.63
N THR A 36 -17.27 14.19 47.77
CA THR A 36 -16.59 14.01 49.06
C THR A 36 -15.27 14.77 49.10
N TYR A 37 -15.13 15.72 50.02
CA TYR A 37 -13.91 16.49 50.28
C TYR A 37 -13.19 15.97 51.53
N VAL A 38 -11.86 15.90 51.50
CA VAL A 38 -11.04 15.51 52.66
C VAL A 38 -10.34 16.75 53.22
N VAL A 39 -10.69 17.11 54.46
CA VAL A 39 -10.16 18.28 55.17
C VAL A 39 -8.63 18.20 55.28
N VAL A 40 -7.94 19.25 54.89
CA VAL A 40 -6.48 19.40 55.01
C VAL A 40 -6.10 20.46 56.06
N SER A 41 -4.81 20.56 56.37
CA SER A 41 -4.34 21.50 57.39
C SER A 41 -4.48 22.94 56.88
N GLY A 42 -5.26 23.74 57.62
CA GLY A 42 -5.50 25.16 57.29
C GLY A 42 -6.95 25.45 56.88
N ASP A 43 -7.75 24.41 56.65
CA ASP A 43 -9.14 24.58 56.23
C ASP A 43 -10.03 25.19 57.30
N THR A 44 -11.05 25.89 56.81
CA THR A 44 -12.21 26.32 57.60
C THR A 44 -13.47 25.91 56.86
N LEU A 45 -14.57 25.63 57.57
CA LEU A 45 -15.86 25.29 56.94
C LEU A 45 -16.30 26.36 55.93
N SER A 46 -16.09 27.64 56.26
CA SER A 46 -16.36 28.75 55.34
C SER A 46 -15.46 28.77 54.12
N GLY A 47 -14.16 28.49 54.30
CA GLY A 47 -13.20 28.42 53.18
C GLY A 47 -13.51 27.27 52.23
N ILE A 48 -13.83 26.08 52.78
CA ILE A 48 -14.25 24.92 51.98
C ILE A 48 -15.54 25.23 51.22
N ALA A 49 -16.55 25.81 51.87
CA ALA A 49 -17.80 26.16 51.19
C ALA A 49 -17.57 27.15 50.04
N GLU A 50 -16.76 28.18 50.27
CA GLU A 50 -16.39 29.19 49.28
C GLU A 50 -15.60 28.59 48.09
N ASP A 51 -14.60 27.75 48.37
CA ASP A 51 -13.78 27.08 47.35
C ASP A 51 -14.60 26.14 46.45
N HIS A 52 -15.73 25.64 46.97
CA HIS A 52 -16.64 24.75 46.27
C HIS A 52 -17.92 25.43 45.75
N GLY A 53 -18.03 26.76 45.84
CA GLY A 53 -19.14 27.51 45.25
C GLY A 53 -20.51 27.28 45.89
N ILE A 54 -20.54 26.75 47.11
CA ILE A 54 -21.78 26.48 47.86
C ILE A 54 -21.86 27.40 49.08
N SER A 55 -23.06 27.61 49.63
CA SER A 55 -23.18 28.35 50.87
C SER A 55 -22.63 27.53 52.04
N LEU A 56 -22.07 28.23 53.04
CA LEU A 56 -21.69 27.61 54.30
C LEU A 56 -22.86 26.82 54.91
N GLN A 57 -24.09 27.33 54.79
CA GLN A 57 -25.27 26.65 55.31
C GLN A 57 -25.54 25.32 54.58
N GLU A 58 -25.41 25.28 53.26
CA GLU A 58 -25.56 24.05 52.48
C GLU A 58 -24.49 23.01 52.88
N LEU A 59 -23.23 23.44 53.02
CA LEU A 59 -22.15 22.56 53.49
C LEU A 59 -22.44 22.00 54.89
N LEU A 60 -22.92 22.84 55.81
CA LEU A 60 -23.27 22.44 57.17
C LEU A 60 -24.43 21.45 57.18
N ASP A 61 -25.49 21.74 56.43
CA ASP A 61 -26.71 20.92 56.35
C ASP A 61 -26.41 19.53 55.78
N ALA A 62 -25.61 19.44 54.71
CA ALA A 62 -25.24 18.18 54.08
C ALA A 62 -24.34 17.29 54.96
N ASN A 63 -23.61 17.89 55.90
CA ASN A 63 -22.71 17.19 56.81
C ASN A 63 -23.25 17.02 58.23
N ASN A 64 -24.45 17.53 58.51
CA ASN A 64 -25.02 17.63 59.86
C ASN A 64 -24.05 18.31 60.85
N LEU A 65 -23.41 19.40 60.42
CA LEU A 65 -22.50 20.21 61.23
C LEU A 65 -23.17 21.52 61.65
N ASP A 66 -22.73 22.08 62.78
CA ASP A 66 -23.03 23.45 63.20
C ASP A 66 -21.87 24.38 62.83
N VAL A 67 -22.14 25.67 62.65
CA VAL A 67 -21.11 26.69 62.35
C VAL A 67 -19.99 26.75 63.39
N ASN A 68 -20.24 26.26 64.61
CA ASN A 68 -19.26 26.21 65.69
C ASN A 68 -18.49 24.88 65.79
N ASP A 69 -18.79 23.91 64.93
CA ASP A 69 -18.11 22.61 64.96
C ASP A 69 -16.67 22.72 64.45
N ILE A 70 -15.78 21.97 65.10
CA ILE A 70 -14.37 21.89 64.72
C ILE A 70 -14.22 20.76 63.70
N ILE A 71 -13.73 21.09 62.52
CA ILE A 71 -13.30 20.10 61.51
C ILE A 71 -11.87 19.64 61.75
N TYR A 72 -11.60 18.35 61.50
CA TYR A 72 -10.28 17.75 61.69
C TYR A 72 -9.63 17.39 60.37
N VAL A 73 -8.30 17.56 60.28
CA VAL A 73 -7.54 17.09 59.11
C VAL A 73 -7.78 15.59 58.89
N GLY A 74 -8.13 15.22 57.66
CA GLY A 74 -8.54 13.88 57.25
C GLY A 74 -10.04 13.59 57.37
N GLN A 75 -10.84 14.52 57.92
CA GLN A 75 -12.29 14.40 57.97
C GLN A 75 -12.88 14.49 56.55
N GLN A 76 -13.82 13.61 56.24
CA GLN A 76 -14.56 13.65 54.98
C GLN A 76 -15.81 14.51 55.15
N LEU A 77 -16.00 15.48 54.26
CA LEU A 77 -17.19 16.31 54.15
C LEU A 77 -17.90 16.03 52.83
N THR A 78 -19.20 15.82 52.88
CA THR A 78 -20.12 15.82 51.76
C THR A 78 -20.33 17.25 51.27
N ILE A 79 -19.90 17.56 50.07
CA ILE A 79 -20.14 18.85 49.42
C ILE A 79 -21.41 18.69 48.57
N PRO A 80 -22.57 19.24 49.00
CA PRO A 80 -23.83 19.05 48.29
C PRO A 80 -23.88 19.89 47.02
N GLY A 81 -24.45 19.33 45.95
CA GLY A 81 -24.74 20.10 44.75
C GLY A 81 -23.51 20.67 44.02
N VAL A 82 -22.34 20.04 44.17
CA VAL A 82 -21.21 20.34 43.28
C VAL A 82 -21.64 19.94 41.88
N GLU A 83 -21.79 20.91 40.99
CA GLU A 83 -21.96 20.62 39.57
C GLU A 83 -20.63 20.00 39.09
N GLU A 84 -20.57 18.67 39.02
CA GLU A 84 -19.44 17.96 38.46
C GLU A 84 -19.44 18.19 36.94
N TYR A 85 -18.51 19.00 36.46
CA TYR A 85 -18.35 19.26 35.04
C TYR A 85 -17.39 18.26 34.41
N VAL A 86 -17.75 17.80 33.22
CA VAL A 86 -16.88 16.95 32.41
C VAL A 86 -15.72 17.81 31.88
N THR A 87 -14.50 17.51 32.31
CA THR A 87 -13.26 18.20 31.89
C THR A 87 -12.45 17.41 30.87
N SER A 88 -12.82 16.14 30.65
CA SER A 88 -12.26 15.23 29.66
C SER A 88 -13.23 15.08 28.49
N TYR A 89 -12.81 15.44 27.28
CA TYR A 89 -13.70 15.51 26.11
C TYR A 89 -13.88 14.18 25.37
N GLY A 90 -13.71 13.06 26.09
CA GLY A 90 -13.74 11.70 25.53
C GLY A 90 -12.42 11.28 24.88
N ASP A 91 -12.51 10.34 23.96
CA ASP A 91 -11.39 9.91 23.12
C ASP A 91 -11.18 10.90 21.97
N LEU A 92 -9.95 10.94 21.45
CA LEU A 92 -9.60 11.80 20.32
C LEU A 92 -10.05 11.11 19.03
N VAL A 93 -11.00 11.73 18.32
CA VAL A 93 -11.53 11.19 17.06
C VAL A 93 -10.74 11.76 15.89
N VAL A 94 -10.25 10.86 15.03
CA VAL A 94 -9.53 11.18 13.80
C VAL A 94 -10.41 10.78 12.62
N GLU A 95 -10.82 11.75 11.80
CA GLU A 95 -11.48 11.48 10.52
C GLU A 95 -10.47 11.62 9.40
N GLY A 96 -10.12 10.49 8.80
CA GLY A 96 -9.07 10.40 7.82
C GLY A 96 -9.52 10.05 6.41
N ARG A 97 -8.60 10.23 5.47
CA ARG A 97 -8.78 9.98 4.04
C ARG A 97 -7.59 9.25 3.45
N GLY A 98 -7.86 8.37 2.50
CA GLY A 98 -6.85 7.60 1.79
C GLY A 98 -6.01 6.67 2.65
N TRP A 99 -5.10 5.95 2.00
CA TRP A 99 -4.13 5.08 2.63
C TRP A 99 -2.80 5.12 1.88
N GLY A 100 -1.80 5.69 2.54
CA GLY A 100 -0.43 5.81 2.04
C GLY A 100 0.03 7.27 1.94
N HIS A 101 1.12 7.47 1.23
CA HIS A 101 1.79 8.77 1.14
C HIS A 101 1.18 9.71 0.08
N GLY A 102 0.30 9.22 -0.81
CA GLY A 102 -0.35 10.04 -1.83
C GLY A 102 0.56 10.58 -2.93
N ARG A 103 1.72 9.95 -3.17
CA ARG A 103 2.66 10.33 -4.24
C ARG A 103 2.41 9.43 -5.44
N GLY A 104 2.26 10.02 -6.62
CA GLY A 104 2.01 9.27 -7.85
C GLY A 104 0.63 8.60 -7.85
N MET A 105 0.56 7.39 -8.40
CA MET A 105 -0.71 6.70 -8.66
C MET A 105 -1.43 6.22 -7.39
N GLY A 106 -2.73 6.51 -7.29
CA GLY A 106 -3.65 5.80 -6.39
C GLY A 106 -4.13 4.49 -7.00
N GLN A 107 -3.99 3.36 -6.30
CA GLN A 107 -4.45 2.06 -6.83
C GLN A 107 -5.96 2.01 -7.01
N TYR A 108 -6.72 2.43 -5.99
CA TYR A 108 -8.17 2.57 -6.10
C TYR A 108 -8.55 3.65 -7.13
N GLY A 109 -7.83 4.78 -7.16
CA GLY A 109 -7.96 5.80 -8.20
C GLY A 109 -7.87 5.26 -9.62
N SER A 110 -6.82 4.49 -9.90
CA SER A 110 -6.62 3.81 -11.18
C SER A 110 -7.75 2.82 -11.50
N LEU A 111 -8.32 2.14 -10.50
CA LEU A 111 -9.45 1.25 -10.70
C LEU A 111 -10.72 2.05 -11.04
N GLY A 112 -11.06 3.07 -10.26
CA GLY A 112 -12.23 3.92 -10.48
C GLY A 112 -12.21 4.58 -11.86
N TYR A 113 -11.08 5.16 -12.26
CA TYR A 113 -10.94 5.70 -13.62
C TYR A 113 -11.15 4.64 -14.72
N ALA A 114 -10.70 3.40 -14.50
CA ALA A 114 -10.89 2.33 -15.46
C ALA A 114 -12.35 1.85 -15.54
N ILE A 115 -13.04 1.68 -14.40
CA ILE A 115 -14.36 1.03 -14.36
C ILE A 115 -15.54 2.02 -14.40
N ASP A 116 -15.40 3.20 -13.81
CA ASP A 116 -16.48 4.19 -13.72
C ASP A 116 -16.39 5.22 -14.84
N GLU A 117 -15.17 5.62 -15.22
CA GLU A 117 -14.95 6.63 -16.27
C GLU A 117 -14.49 6.05 -17.61
N GLY A 118 -14.12 4.77 -17.67
CA GLY A 118 -13.68 4.11 -18.90
C GLY A 118 -12.35 4.64 -19.46
N TRP A 119 -11.48 5.16 -18.60
CA TRP A 119 -10.17 5.65 -19.02
C TRP A 119 -9.25 4.52 -19.47
N THR A 120 -8.44 4.81 -20.47
CA THR A 120 -7.37 3.91 -20.93
C THR A 120 -6.17 3.95 -19.99
N ARG A 121 -5.34 2.90 -20.04
CA ARG A 121 -4.06 2.82 -19.31
C ARG A 121 -3.22 4.09 -19.49
N ASP A 122 -3.09 4.57 -20.72
CA ASP A 122 -2.22 5.70 -21.02
C ASP A 122 -2.78 7.02 -20.48
N GLN A 123 -4.11 7.19 -20.45
CA GLN A 123 -4.74 8.34 -19.79
C GLN A 123 -4.49 8.34 -18.28
N ILE A 124 -4.63 7.18 -17.63
CA ILE A 124 -4.39 7.04 -16.19
C ILE A 124 -2.92 7.28 -15.85
N LEU A 125 -1.98 6.70 -16.62
CA LEU A 125 -0.55 6.93 -16.43
C LEU A 125 -0.17 8.40 -16.62
N GLU A 126 -0.73 9.08 -17.63
CA GLU A 126 -0.46 10.50 -17.87
C GLU A 126 -1.01 11.40 -16.76
N HIS A 127 -2.18 11.05 -16.22
CA HIS A 127 -2.82 11.78 -15.12
C HIS A 127 -1.97 11.74 -13.85
N PHE A 128 -1.58 10.54 -13.40
CA PHE A 128 -0.82 10.38 -12.16
C PHE A 128 0.67 10.69 -12.27
N TYR A 129 1.26 10.47 -13.45
CA TYR A 129 2.69 10.64 -13.71
C TYR A 129 2.95 11.77 -14.70
N GLY A 130 2.24 12.89 -14.54
CA GLY A 130 2.44 14.09 -15.37
C GLY A 130 3.92 14.54 -15.41
N ASN A 131 4.31 15.18 -16.52
CA ASN A 131 5.69 15.54 -16.86
C ASN A 131 6.64 14.36 -17.18
N THR A 132 6.13 13.13 -17.23
CA THR A 132 6.87 11.98 -17.77
C THR A 132 6.43 11.64 -19.19
N THR A 133 7.21 10.85 -19.91
CA THR A 133 6.83 10.29 -21.22
C THR A 133 6.84 8.77 -21.19
N ALA A 134 6.04 8.13 -22.04
CA ALA A 134 6.08 6.69 -22.22
C ALA A 134 7.26 6.27 -23.11
N SER A 135 7.94 5.19 -22.76
CA SER A 135 8.97 4.55 -23.58
C SER A 135 8.90 3.03 -23.44
N VAL A 136 9.41 2.30 -24.42
CA VAL A 136 9.54 0.84 -24.37
C VAL A 136 11.03 0.50 -24.36
N LEU A 137 11.45 -0.28 -23.36
CA LEU A 137 12.83 -0.74 -23.22
C LEU A 137 12.97 -2.19 -23.68
N ASP A 138 14.16 -2.53 -24.18
CA ASP A 138 14.56 -3.92 -24.40
C ASP A 138 14.47 -4.74 -23.10
N PRO A 139 14.35 -6.07 -23.15
CA PRO A 139 14.33 -6.92 -21.96
C PRO A 139 15.45 -6.57 -20.97
N GLN A 140 15.09 -6.39 -19.70
CA GLN A 140 16.01 -6.00 -18.63
C GLN A 140 16.12 -7.11 -17.59
N GLU A 141 17.31 -7.29 -17.02
CA GLU A 141 17.52 -8.11 -15.82
C GLU A 141 17.14 -7.32 -14.54
N MET A 142 16.51 -8.01 -13.60
CA MET A 142 16.31 -7.59 -12.22
C MET A 142 17.12 -8.45 -11.26
N THR A 143 17.64 -7.81 -10.22
CA THR A 143 18.39 -8.45 -9.13
C THR A 143 17.81 -8.04 -7.78
N VAL A 144 17.34 -9.02 -7.03
CA VAL A 144 16.63 -8.84 -5.75
C VAL A 144 17.44 -9.47 -4.63
N ARG A 145 17.90 -8.67 -3.67
CA ARG A 145 18.53 -9.18 -2.45
C ARG A 145 17.46 -9.84 -1.56
N LEU A 146 17.70 -11.10 -1.18
CA LEU A 146 16.83 -11.85 -0.28
C LEU A 146 17.29 -11.64 1.17
N ARG A 147 16.66 -10.69 1.87
CA ARG A 147 17.17 -10.20 3.18
C ARG A 147 17.12 -11.25 4.28
N GLY A 148 16.16 -12.18 4.22
CA GLY A 148 16.05 -13.28 5.18
C GLY A 148 17.26 -14.23 5.20
N HIS A 149 18.10 -14.19 4.16
CA HIS A 149 19.22 -15.11 3.93
C HIS A 149 20.59 -14.46 4.11
N ASP A 150 20.61 -13.24 4.62
CA ASP A 150 21.82 -12.47 4.87
C ASP A 150 22.79 -13.19 5.82
N GLY A 151 24.06 -13.29 5.43
CA GLY A 151 25.12 -13.90 6.25
C GLY A 151 25.09 -15.42 6.33
N SER A 152 24.17 -16.09 5.64
CA SER A 152 24.06 -17.54 5.58
C SER A 152 24.59 -18.10 4.26
N SER A 153 24.92 -19.41 4.24
CA SER A 153 25.23 -20.12 3.00
C SER A 153 24.00 -20.20 2.11
N THR A 154 24.13 -19.87 0.83
CA THR A 154 23.09 -20.03 -0.19
C THR A 154 22.94 -21.51 -0.54
N LYS A 155 21.74 -22.06 -0.33
CA LYS A 155 21.43 -23.47 -0.58
C LYS A 155 20.28 -23.58 -1.58
N VAL A 156 20.51 -24.27 -2.68
CA VAL A 156 19.57 -24.33 -3.81
C VAL A 156 19.32 -25.78 -4.16
N TYR A 157 18.08 -26.12 -4.51
CA TYR A 157 17.67 -27.42 -5.02
C TYR A 157 16.86 -27.26 -6.31
N VAL A 158 16.98 -28.23 -7.20
CA VAL A 158 16.14 -28.36 -8.39
C VAL A 158 15.67 -29.81 -8.52
N GLU A 159 14.38 -30.01 -8.85
CA GLU A 159 13.77 -31.35 -8.87
C GLU A 159 13.98 -32.09 -10.20
N ASP A 160 13.81 -31.40 -11.32
CA ASP A 160 13.77 -32.01 -12.66
C ASP A 160 14.73 -31.31 -13.65
N ALA A 161 15.93 -30.92 -13.18
CA ALA A 161 16.97 -30.37 -14.04
C ALA A 161 18.38 -30.66 -13.51
N ILE A 162 19.39 -30.39 -14.33
CA ILE A 162 20.81 -30.43 -13.94
C ILE A 162 21.14 -29.12 -13.23
N LEU A 163 21.85 -29.19 -12.12
CA LEU A 163 22.29 -28.00 -11.39
C LEU A 163 23.70 -27.61 -11.82
N VAL A 164 23.89 -26.35 -12.21
CA VAL A 164 25.20 -25.80 -12.55
C VAL A 164 25.58 -24.65 -11.64
N VAL A 165 26.87 -24.54 -11.31
CA VAL A 165 27.46 -23.41 -10.60
C VAL A 165 28.51 -22.72 -11.45
N GLY A 166 28.60 -21.40 -11.37
CA GLY A 166 29.59 -20.65 -12.14
C GLY A 166 30.05 -19.38 -11.45
N ASP A 167 31.13 -18.80 -11.97
CA ASP A 167 31.57 -17.46 -11.60
C ASP A 167 30.67 -16.37 -12.22
N GLU A 168 31.00 -15.11 -11.99
CA GLU A 168 30.23 -13.97 -12.52
C GLU A 168 30.16 -13.93 -14.06
N ASN A 169 31.15 -14.52 -14.74
CA ASN A 169 31.23 -14.56 -16.20
C ASN A 169 30.45 -15.74 -16.81
N GLY A 170 29.88 -16.61 -15.98
CA GLY A 170 29.19 -17.80 -16.46
C GLY A 170 30.14 -18.90 -16.91
N ASN A 171 31.31 -19.04 -16.28
CA ASN A 171 32.12 -20.26 -16.41
C ASN A 171 31.45 -21.38 -15.60
N TRP A 172 30.52 -22.10 -16.23
CA TRP A 172 29.66 -23.09 -15.59
C TRP A 172 30.37 -24.43 -15.34
N ILE A 173 30.05 -25.04 -14.20
CA ILE A 173 30.48 -26.35 -13.75
C ILE A 173 29.21 -27.13 -13.41
N GLU A 174 29.05 -28.30 -14.03
CA GLU A 174 27.99 -29.26 -13.70
C GLU A 174 28.21 -29.89 -12.33
N LEU A 175 27.11 -30.14 -11.63
CA LEU A 175 27.11 -30.78 -10.33
C LEU A 175 26.47 -32.16 -10.41
N ASP A 176 27.09 -33.13 -9.74
CA ASP A 176 26.65 -34.53 -9.73
C ASP A 176 25.38 -34.79 -8.90
N ASP A 177 24.76 -33.75 -8.33
CA ASP A 177 23.60 -33.88 -7.44
C ASP A 177 22.63 -32.71 -7.58
N GLN A 178 21.41 -32.89 -7.05
CA GLN A 178 20.28 -31.99 -7.28
C GLN A 178 20.21 -30.77 -6.34
N ALA A 179 21.03 -30.74 -5.30
CA ALA A 179 21.15 -29.59 -4.40
C ALA A 179 22.60 -29.13 -4.25
N VAL A 180 22.79 -27.81 -4.13
CA VAL A 180 24.08 -27.17 -3.88
C VAL A 180 24.03 -26.29 -2.64
N LYS A 181 25.13 -26.24 -1.91
CA LYS A 181 25.41 -25.28 -0.84
C LYS A 181 26.67 -24.49 -1.20
N ILE A 182 26.52 -23.18 -1.30
CA ILE A 182 27.61 -22.23 -1.56
C ILE A 182 27.95 -21.53 -0.25
N THR A 183 29.20 -21.64 0.19
CA THR A 183 29.68 -21.04 1.45
C THR A 183 30.85 -20.10 1.20
N LEU A 184 30.76 -18.87 1.68
CA LEU A 184 31.85 -17.90 1.63
C LEU A 184 33.01 -18.33 2.55
N ASP A 185 34.21 -18.43 1.98
CA ASP A 185 35.42 -18.86 2.68
C ASP A 185 36.20 -17.65 3.21
N GLY A 186 35.86 -17.23 4.44
CA GLY A 186 36.54 -16.13 5.12
C GLY A 186 36.27 -14.77 4.46
N ASN A 187 37.29 -13.92 4.38
CA ASN A 187 37.15 -12.52 3.96
C ASN A 187 37.60 -12.24 2.52
N LEU A 188 37.76 -13.28 1.69
CA LEU A 188 38.13 -13.16 0.27
C LEU A 188 36.91 -13.43 -0.61
N ASP A 189 36.96 -13.01 -1.88
CA ASP A 189 35.96 -13.38 -2.89
C ASP A 189 36.15 -14.84 -3.32
N ARG A 190 36.00 -15.78 -2.38
CA ARG A 190 36.21 -17.21 -2.56
C ARG A 190 35.09 -18.00 -1.90
N TYR A 191 34.53 -18.96 -2.62
CA TYR A 191 33.42 -19.78 -2.17
C TYR A 191 33.73 -21.27 -2.32
N SER A 192 33.41 -22.05 -1.29
CA SER A 192 33.40 -23.50 -1.32
C SER A 192 32.03 -24.04 -1.74
N ILE A 193 32.06 -25.07 -2.58
CA ILE A 193 30.87 -25.73 -3.13
C ILE A 193 30.69 -27.10 -2.48
N SER A 194 29.48 -27.40 -2.04
CA SER A 194 29.11 -28.73 -1.56
C SER A 194 27.78 -29.15 -2.17
N VAL A 195 27.57 -30.45 -2.39
CA VAL A 195 26.38 -30.99 -3.05
C VAL A 195 25.63 -31.99 -2.18
N GLY A 196 24.35 -32.19 -2.45
CA GLY A 196 23.51 -33.20 -1.81
C GLY A 196 22.23 -33.42 -2.60
N SER A 197 21.44 -34.42 -2.21
CA SER A 197 20.29 -34.87 -3.01
C SER A 197 19.02 -34.04 -2.88
N ASN A 198 18.90 -33.27 -1.80
CA ASN A 198 17.80 -32.33 -1.59
C ASN A 198 18.12 -31.37 -0.43
N CYS A 199 17.24 -30.40 -0.19
CA CYS A 199 17.38 -29.43 0.91
C CYS A 199 17.48 -30.02 2.32
N GLY A 200 16.97 -31.23 2.56
CA GLY A 200 17.01 -31.91 3.86
C GLY A 200 18.21 -32.86 4.03
N SER A 201 18.98 -33.09 2.97
CA SER A 201 20.12 -34.00 2.94
C SER A 201 21.38 -33.40 3.59
N SER A 202 22.35 -34.25 3.91
CA SER A 202 23.70 -33.81 4.26
C SER A 202 24.46 -33.37 3.00
N PHE A 203 25.15 -32.24 3.07
CA PHE A 203 25.98 -31.75 1.96
C PHE A 203 27.42 -32.27 2.06
N THR A 204 27.95 -32.77 0.95
CA THR A 204 29.32 -33.26 0.80
C THR A 204 30.16 -32.26 0.03
N ASP A 205 31.35 -31.94 0.54
CA ASP A 205 32.30 -31.04 -0.12
C ASP A 205 32.79 -31.64 -1.44
N THR A 206 32.69 -30.88 -2.54
CA THR A 206 33.15 -31.31 -3.86
C THR A 206 34.63 -31.02 -4.09
N GLY A 207 35.25 -30.20 -3.22
CA GLY A 207 36.58 -29.64 -3.44
C GLY A 207 36.61 -28.48 -4.44
N ILE A 208 35.49 -28.16 -5.08
CA ILE A 208 35.37 -27.02 -6.01
C ILE A 208 35.42 -25.71 -5.21
N ASN A 209 36.27 -24.80 -5.67
CA ASN A 209 36.43 -23.46 -5.11
C ASN A 209 36.30 -22.42 -6.21
N ILE A 210 35.35 -21.50 -6.11
CA ILE A 210 35.14 -20.43 -7.08
C ILE A 210 35.66 -19.11 -6.49
N THR A 211 36.60 -18.47 -7.18
CA THR A 211 37.13 -17.15 -6.77
C THR A 211 36.50 -16.06 -7.63
N SER A 212 35.44 -15.44 -7.12
CA SER A 212 34.61 -14.46 -7.82
C SER A 212 33.82 -13.65 -6.78
N PRO A 213 33.55 -12.35 -6.99
CA PRO A 213 32.67 -11.57 -6.09
C PRO A 213 31.22 -12.07 -6.07
N ILE A 214 30.81 -12.78 -7.13
CA ILE A 214 29.49 -13.40 -7.29
C ILE A 214 29.66 -14.84 -7.78
N VAL A 215 28.99 -15.78 -7.13
CA VAL A 215 28.79 -17.15 -7.62
C VAL A 215 27.34 -17.31 -8.04
N ARG A 216 27.12 -17.94 -9.19
CA ARG A 216 25.82 -18.09 -9.86
C ARG A 216 25.35 -19.54 -9.81
N VAL A 217 24.06 -19.77 -9.67
CA VAL A 217 23.41 -21.10 -9.69
C VAL A 217 22.26 -21.10 -10.69
N ARG A 218 22.29 -22.02 -11.65
CA ARG A 218 21.24 -22.17 -12.66
C ARG A 218 20.88 -23.64 -12.88
N SER A 219 19.74 -23.82 -13.52
CA SER A 219 19.34 -25.10 -14.10
C SER A 219 19.91 -25.25 -15.51
N ALA A 220 20.19 -26.48 -15.91
CA ALA A 220 20.68 -26.87 -17.22
C ALA A 220 20.02 -28.18 -17.68
N HIS A 221 20.14 -28.46 -18.98
CA HIS A 221 19.77 -29.73 -19.58
C HIS A 221 20.77 -30.07 -20.69
N TYR A 222 20.74 -31.32 -21.15
CA TYR A 222 21.44 -31.71 -22.36
C TYR A 222 20.59 -31.35 -23.60
N ALA A 223 21.22 -30.76 -24.62
CA ALA A 223 20.56 -30.37 -25.86
C ALA A 223 21.43 -30.72 -27.09
N PRO A 224 20.82 -30.94 -28.27
CA PRO A 224 21.54 -31.14 -29.51
C PRO A 224 22.45 -29.95 -29.86
N PRO A 225 23.63 -30.18 -30.45
CA PRO A 225 24.41 -29.13 -31.09
C PRO A 225 23.66 -28.60 -32.32
N VAL A 226 23.38 -27.29 -32.33
CA VAL A 226 22.61 -26.65 -33.43
C VAL A 226 23.45 -26.60 -34.72
N SER A 227 23.16 -27.44 -35.71
CA SER A 227 23.72 -27.35 -37.07
C SER A 227 22.82 -26.54 -38.00
N GLY A 228 23.35 -25.48 -38.61
CA GLY A 228 22.61 -24.62 -39.54
C GLY A 228 22.26 -25.31 -40.86
N ASN A 229 20.97 -25.31 -41.22
CA ASN A 229 20.44 -25.90 -42.45
C ASN A 229 20.98 -25.25 -43.73
N ALA A 230 21.44 -26.08 -44.68
CA ALA A 230 21.63 -25.73 -46.08
C ALA A 230 20.51 -26.38 -46.92
N LEU A 231 19.86 -25.59 -47.78
CA LEU A 231 18.82 -26.04 -48.72
C LEU A 231 19.46 -26.75 -49.92
N GLU A 232 19.02 -27.96 -50.26
CA GLU A 232 19.21 -28.53 -51.60
C GLU A 232 17.91 -28.97 -52.27
N THR A 233 17.94 -28.86 -53.60
CA THR A 233 16.86 -29.03 -54.58
C THR A 233 16.65 -30.49 -55.00
N PRO A 234 15.42 -30.91 -55.40
CA PRO A 234 15.13 -32.31 -55.74
C PRO A 234 15.60 -32.72 -57.15
N PRO A 235 15.95 -34.01 -57.38
CA PRO A 235 16.38 -34.55 -58.68
C PRO A 235 15.20 -35.05 -59.56
N PRO A 236 15.43 -35.34 -60.86
CA PRO A 236 14.39 -35.67 -61.84
C PRO A 236 14.08 -37.18 -61.97
N GLU A 237 12.89 -37.48 -62.49
CA GLU A 237 12.33 -38.84 -62.67
C GLU A 237 13.03 -39.69 -63.76
N ASN A 238 13.18 -41.00 -63.51
CA ASN A 238 13.63 -42.01 -64.48
C ASN A 238 12.76 -43.29 -64.42
N SER A 239 12.61 -43.99 -65.56
CA SER A 239 11.63 -45.06 -65.78
C SER A 239 12.20 -46.50 -65.69
N ASN A 240 13.15 -46.76 -64.79
CA ASN A 240 13.68 -48.10 -64.51
C ASN A 240 13.39 -48.50 -63.04
N ALA A 241 13.29 -49.81 -62.75
CA ALA A 241 13.20 -50.31 -61.38
C ALA A 241 14.35 -49.72 -60.52
N GLY A 242 13.99 -49.20 -59.35
CA GLY A 242 14.86 -48.43 -58.49
C GLY A 242 14.07 -47.72 -57.41
N PHE A 243 14.75 -47.21 -56.40
CA PHE A 243 14.18 -46.35 -55.37
C PHE A 243 15.09 -45.17 -55.10
N THR A 244 14.49 -44.05 -54.72
CA THR A 244 15.18 -42.80 -54.41
C THR A 244 14.99 -42.50 -52.93
N ILE A 245 16.11 -42.21 -52.25
CA ILE A 245 16.14 -41.71 -50.88
C ILE A 245 16.27 -40.19 -50.93
N THR A 246 15.51 -39.49 -50.10
CA THR A 246 15.66 -38.04 -49.89
C THR A 246 15.75 -37.77 -48.40
N GLU A 247 16.95 -37.40 -47.94
CA GLU A 247 17.21 -36.98 -46.55
C GLU A 247 16.56 -35.63 -46.25
N THR A 248 15.90 -35.51 -45.10
CA THR A 248 15.33 -34.24 -44.67
C THR A 248 16.46 -33.26 -44.38
N GLY A 249 16.44 -32.08 -45.00
CA GLY A 249 17.52 -31.09 -44.81
C GLY A 249 18.85 -31.42 -45.52
N GLY A 250 18.92 -32.49 -46.32
CA GLY A 250 20.10 -32.85 -47.13
C GLY A 250 21.15 -33.72 -46.43
N SER A 251 20.95 -34.03 -45.15
CA SER A 251 21.79 -34.94 -44.36
C SER A 251 21.02 -35.44 -43.17
N THR A 252 21.31 -36.65 -42.70
CA THR A 252 20.71 -37.22 -41.48
C THR A 252 21.59 -37.03 -40.25
N THR A 253 21.07 -36.37 -39.21
CA THR A 253 21.77 -36.15 -37.94
C THR A 253 20.84 -36.36 -36.75
N VAL A 254 21.27 -37.19 -35.79
CA VAL A 254 20.58 -37.39 -34.50
C VAL A 254 21.58 -37.20 -33.37
N ASP A 255 21.08 -37.01 -32.15
CA ASP A 255 21.88 -37.00 -30.93
C ASP A 255 21.50 -38.16 -30.00
N GLU A 256 22.40 -38.47 -29.08
CA GLU A 256 22.22 -39.52 -28.08
C GLU A 256 21.14 -39.19 -27.05
N THR A 257 20.55 -37.99 -27.05
CA THR A 257 19.43 -37.66 -26.13
C THR A 257 18.09 -38.24 -26.60
N GLY A 258 18.06 -38.87 -27.77
CA GLY A 258 16.85 -39.45 -28.35
C GLY A 258 16.15 -38.56 -29.38
N THR A 259 16.85 -37.58 -29.92
CA THR A 259 16.31 -36.80 -31.05
C THR A 259 16.05 -37.69 -32.26
N THR A 260 15.09 -37.24 -33.08
CA THR A 260 14.72 -37.94 -34.29
C THR A 260 15.02 -37.13 -35.53
N ASP A 261 15.41 -37.83 -36.57
CA ASP A 261 15.52 -37.28 -37.92
C ASP A 261 14.84 -38.23 -38.91
N THR A 262 14.51 -37.74 -40.09
CA THR A 262 13.75 -38.51 -41.06
C THR A 262 14.33 -38.41 -42.45
N PHE A 263 14.16 -39.46 -43.23
CA PHE A 263 14.32 -39.40 -44.67
C PHE A 263 13.14 -40.11 -45.33
N THR A 264 12.90 -39.80 -46.60
CA THR A 264 11.82 -40.41 -47.37
C THR A 264 12.36 -41.34 -48.44
N VAL A 265 11.60 -42.39 -48.73
CA VAL A 265 11.89 -43.36 -49.78
C VAL A 265 10.70 -43.42 -50.74
N VAL A 266 10.98 -43.38 -52.05
CA VAL A 266 9.97 -43.56 -53.11
C VAL A 266 10.50 -44.51 -54.18
N LEU A 267 9.64 -45.34 -54.77
CA LEU A 267 10.04 -46.16 -55.92
C LEU A 267 10.04 -45.32 -57.20
N ASN A 268 10.98 -45.58 -58.09
CA ASN A 268 11.14 -44.86 -59.36
C ASN A 268 10.21 -45.39 -60.46
N SER A 269 9.63 -46.59 -60.28
CA SER A 269 8.65 -47.19 -61.19
C SER A 269 7.59 -47.99 -60.46
N GLN A 270 6.37 -48.05 -61.01
CA GLN A 270 5.28 -48.86 -60.47
C GLN A 270 5.63 -50.36 -60.48
N PRO A 271 5.57 -51.06 -59.34
CA PRO A 271 5.81 -52.50 -59.29
C PRO A 271 4.53 -53.26 -59.68
N THR A 272 4.69 -54.51 -60.12
CA THR A 272 3.62 -55.45 -60.48
C THR A 272 3.16 -56.31 -59.29
N SER A 273 4.01 -56.51 -58.28
CA SER A 273 3.69 -57.00 -56.94
C SER A 273 4.25 -56.06 -55.86
N ASN A 274 4.10 -56.37 -54.58
CA ASN A 274 4.65 -55.51 -53.52
C ASN A 274 6.18 -55.51 -53.58
N VAL A 275 6.81 -54.42 -53.14
CA VAL A 275 8.26 -54.31 -52.89
C VAL A 275 8.45 -53.99 -51.42
N VAL A 276 9.24 -54.80 -50.73
CA VAL A 276 9.51 -54.67 -49.29
C VAL A 276 10.97 -54.28 -49.09
N LEU A 277 11.20 -53.16 -48.40
CA LEU A 277 12.53 -52.70 -48.04
C LEU A 277 12.78 -52.95 -46.56
N THR A 278 13.89 -53.63 -46.26
CA THR A 278 14.40 -53.76 -44.90
C THR A 278 15.36 -52.61 -44.64
N VAL A 279 15.17 -51.90 -43.53
CA VAL A 279 16.06 -50.84 -43.07
C VAL A 279 16.76 -51.30 -41.80
N THR A 280 18.09 -51.29 -41.80
CA THR A 280 18.92 -51.81 -40.70
C THR A 280 19.95 -50.76 -40.28
N SER A 281 20.04 -50.47 -38.98
CA SER A 281 21.12 -49.66 -38.43
C SER A 281 22.40 -50.46 -38.27
N GLY A 282 23.55 -49.86 -38.61
CA GLY A 282 24.87 -50.45 -38.40
C GLY A 282 25.27 -50.54 -36.92
N ASP A 283 24.67 -49.70 -36.07
CA ASP A 283 24.79 -49.77 -34.62
C ASP A 283 23.48 -49.33 -33.96
N THR A 284 22.78 -50.28 -33.35
CA THR A 284 21.49 -50.01 -32.69
C THR A 284 21.63 -49.44 -31.30
N ASP A 285 22.84 -49.49 -30.72
CA ASP A 285 23.12 -48.88 -29.42
C ASP A 285 23.33 -47.35 -29.58
N GLU A 286 23.52 -46.88 -30.83
CA GLU A 286 23.72 -45.47 -31.22
C GLU A 286 22.49 -44.86 -31.91
N VAL A 287 21.90 -45.58 -32.87
CA VAL A 287 20.72 -45.11 -33.62
C VAL A 287 19.80 -46.25 -34.01
N THR A 288 18.50 -46.05 -33.77
CA THR A 288 17.43 -46.98 -34.18
C THR A 288 16.65 -46.44 -35.37
N THR A 289 16.00 -47.34 -36.12
CA THR A 289 15.26 -46.99 -37.34
C THR A 289 13.94 -47.75 -37.42
N THR A 290 12.92 -47.13 -38.01
CA THR A 290 11.68 -47.82 -38.40
C THR A 290 11.92 -48.77 -39.58
N SER A 291 11.36 -49.99 -39.56
CA SER A 291 11.51 -51.01 -40.61
C SER A 291 10.41 -52.07 -40.47
N PRO A 292 9.93 -52.74 -41.55
CA PRO A 292 10.23 -52.51 -42.97
C PRO A 292 9.31 -51.46 -43.63
N LEU A 293 9.63 -51.03 -44.85
CA LEU A 293 8.70 -50.29 -45.72
C LEU A 293 8.09 -51.23 -46.76
N THR A 294 6.80 -51.07 -47.03
CA THR A 294 6.10 -51.85 -48.07
C THR A 294 5.47 -50.93 -49.10
N PHE A 295 5.90 -51.06 -50.35
CA PHE A 295 5.35 -50.36 -51.50
C PHE A 295 4.47 -51.31 -52.32
N THR A 296 3.33 -50.82 -52.78
CA THR A 296 2.35 -51.50 -53.62
C THR A 296 2.19 -50.74 -54.93
N SER A 297 1.51 -51.34 -55.91
CA SER A 297 1.17 -50.64 -57.16
C SER A 297 0.31 -49.39 -56.96
N GLU A 298 -0.28 -49.17 -55.78
CA GLU A 298 -1.11 -48.01 -55.45
C GLU A 298 -0.34 -46.89 -54.73
N ASN A 299 0.73 -47.20 -53.99
CA ASN A 299 1.46 -46.22 -53.18
C ASN A 299 2.95 -46.07 -53.56
N TRP A 300 3.44 -46.79 -54.57
CA TRP A 300 4.86 -46.82 -54.98
C TRP A 300 5.49 -45.45 -55.23
N ASN A 301 4.70 -44.50 -55.74
CA ASN A 301 5.12 -43.13 -56.06
C ASN A 301 4.81 -42.13 -54.93
N THR A 302 4.34 -42.60 -53.79
CA THR A 302 4.10 -41.77 -52.61
C THR A 302 5.29 -41.94 -51.65
N PRO A 303 6.03 -40.87 -51.31
CA PRO A 303 7.15 -40.96 -50.38
C PRO A 303 6.72 -41.56 -49.04
N GLN A 304 7.43 -42.60 -48.58
CA GLN A 304 7.26 -43.20 -47.26
C GLN A 304 8.40 -42.76 -46.34
N THR A 305 8.08 -42.40 -45.11
CA THR A 305 9.04 -41.84 -44.15
C THR A 305 9.70 -42.93 -43.31
N ILE A 306 11.02 -42.86 -43.20
CA ILE A 306 11.82 -43.54 -42.18
C ILE A 306 12.11 -42.55 -41.08
N THR A 307 11.90 -42.97 -39.83
CA THR A 307 12.32 -42.22 -38.64
C THR A 307 13.54 -42.88 -38.03
N LEU A 308 14.59 -42.09 -37.87
CA LEU A 308 15.80 -42.40 -37.12
C LEU A 308 15.65 -41.82 -35.71
N THR A 309 16.13 -42.53 -34.70
CA THR A 309 16.13 -42.06 -33.30
C THR A 309 17.47 -42.38 -32.68
N GLY A 310 18.20 -41.36 -32.22
CA GLY A 310 19.44 -41.57 -31.47
C GLY A 310 19.19 -42.28 -30.13
N VAL A 311 20.20 -42.95 -29.59
CA VAL A 311 20.08 -43.75 -28.36
C VAL A 311 21.13 -43.28 -27.37
N GLN A 312 20.72 -43.04 -26.13
CA GLN A 312 21.64 -42.62 -25.07
C GLN A 312 22.48 -43.79 -24.59
N ASP A 313 23.80 -43.65 -24.67
CA ASP A 313 24.74 -44.56 -24.05
C ASP A 313 25.49 -43.85 -22.87
N ASN A 314 26.47 -44.52 -22.22
CA ASN A 314 27.21 -43.93 -21.10
C ASN A 314 28.69 -43.67 -21.44
N SER A 315 29.01 -43.57 -22.72
CA SER A 315 30.33 -43.37 -23.29
C SER A 315 30.42 -41.95 -23.85
N ASP A 316 31.43 -41.16 -23.47
CA ASP A 316 31.82 -39.98 -24.25
C ASP A 316 32.83 -40.48 -25.30
N ASP A 317 32.34 -40.81 -26.49
CA ASP A 317 33.16 -41.34 -27.58
C ASP A 317 33.20 -40.44 -28.82
N GLY A 318 32.52 -39.30 -28.75
CA GLY A 318 32.57 -38.22 -29.73
C GLY A 318 31.62 -38.45 -30.90
N VAL A 319 31.60 -37.50 -31.83
CA VAL A 319 30.70 -37.57 -33.01
C VAL A 319 30.98 -38.83 -33.84
N GLN A 320 29.97 -39.70 -33.94
CA GLN A 320 30.02 -40.92 -34.72
C GLN A 320 29.29 -40.79 -36.07
N THR A 321 29.56 -41.72 -36.99
CA THR A 321 28.84 -41.84 -38.26
C THR A 321 28.40 -43.28 -38.46
N ILE A 322 27.09 -43.51 -38.33
CA ILE A 322 26.49 -44.84 -38.37
C ILE A 322 25.83 -45.08 -39.74
N PRO A 323 26.18 -46.16 -40.45
CA PRO A 323 25.53 -46.49 -41.71
C PRO A 323 24.16 -47.12 -41.48
N VAL A 324 23.11 -46.56 -42.07
CA VAL A 324 21.77 -47.17 -42.16
C VAL A 324 21.60 -47.74 -43.56
N VAL A 325 21.42 -49.06 -43.64
CA VAL A 325 21.38 -49.81 -44.89
C VAL A 325 19.93 -50.14 -45.26
N LEU A 326 19.55 -49.82 -46.49
CA LEU A 326 18.28 -50.19 -47.11
C LEU A 326 18.52 -51.26 -48.16
N SER A 327 17.92 -52.43 -47.95
CA SER A 327 18.01 -53.59 -48.84
C SER A 327 16.62 -54.03 -49.31
N ILE A 328 16.50 -54.48 -50.56
CA ILE A 328 15.30 -55.17 -51.04
C ILE A 328 15.21 -56.54 -50.36
N ASP A 329 14.03 -56.91 -49.88
CA ASP A 329 13.74 -58.28 -49.44
C ASP A 329 13.27 -59.09 -50.65
N ASP A 330 14.21 -59.70 -51.37
CA ASP A 330 13.98 -60.44 -52.63
C ASP A 330 12.87 -61.50 -52.49
N ALA A 331 12.76 -62.15 -51.32
CA ALA A 331 11.77 -63.21 -51.13
C ALA A 331 10.32 -62.70 -51.10
N ASN A 332 10.14 -61.41 -50.80
CA ASN A 332 8.84 -60.77 -50.57
C ASN A 332 8.60 -59.57 -51.50
N SER A 333 9.49 -59.32 -52.46
CA SER A 333 9.45 -58.18 -53.37
C SER A 333 9.13 -58.60 -54.81
N ASP A 334 8.86 -57.62 -55.68
CA ASP A 334 8.72 -57.84 -57.12
C ASP A 334 10.09 -58.15 -57.74
N ASP A 335 10.19 -59.28 -58.45
CA ASP A 335 11.41 -59.77 -59.12
C ASP A 335 12.15 -58.68 -59.95
N ALA A 336 11.46 -57.64 -60.43
CA ALA A 336 12.09 -56.53 -61.15
C ALA A 336 13.00 -55.66 -60.27
N PHE A 337 12.90 -55.76 -58.94
CA PHE A 337 13.67 -55.00 -57.95
C PHE A 337 14.78 -55.81 -57.27
N ASP A 338 14.83 -57.14 -57.44
CA ASP A 338 15.78 -58.05 -56.77
C ASP A 338 17.26 -57.76 -57.12
N ASP A 339 17.54 -57.29 -58.34
CA ASP A 339 18.92 -56.98 -58.78
C ASP A 339 19.41 -55.60 -58.27
N LEU A 340 18.63 -54.89 -57.46
CA LEU A 340 19.03 -53.58 -56.93
C LEU A 340 20.06 -53.72 -55.81
N ALA A 341 21.14 -52.95 -55.92
CA ALA A 341 22.12 -52.85 -54.85
C ALA A 341 21.53 -52.11 -53.64
N ASP A 342 21.95 -52.54 -52.45
CA ASP A 342 21.67 -51.85 -51.20
C ASP A 342 22.11 -50.38 -51.28
N GLN A 343 21.29 -49.50 -50.70
CA GLN A 343 21.64 -48.11 -50.53
C GLN A 343 21.95 -47.83 -49.06
N THR A 344 22.90 -46.94 -48.80
CA THR A 344 23.32 -46.58 -47.44
C THR A 344 23.12 -45.09 -47.22
N VAL A 345 22.47 -44.76 -46.12
CA VAL A 345 22.39 -43.40 -45.58
C VAL A 345 23.39 -43.31 -44.42
N SER A 346 24.23 -42.29 -44.41
CA SER A 346 25.20 -42.08 -43.32
C SER A 346 24.60 -41.14 -42.29
N VAL A 347 24.28 -41.66 -41.11
CA VAL A 347 23.70 -40.88 -40.02
C VAL A 347 24.80 -40.37 -39.12
N THR A 348 24.87 -39.05 -38.92
CA THR A 348 25.80 -38.48 -37.93
C THR A 348 25.14 -38.52 -36.56
N VAL A 349 25.79 -39.15 -35.57
CA VAL A 349 25.34 -39.18 -34.17
C VAL A 349 26.21 -38.21 -33.40
N THR A 350 25.61 -37.19 -32.79
CA THR A 350 26.34 -36.15 -32.05
C THR A 350 26.15 -36.28 -30.54
N GLU A 351 27.23 -35.99 -29.82
CA GLU A 351 27.25 -35.82 -28.37
C GLU A 351 26.31 -34.70 -27.91
N PRO A 352 25.59 -34.90 -26.79
CA PRO A 352 24.81 -33.83 -26.18
C PRO A 352 25.69 -32.71 -25.63
N VAL A 353 25.25 -31.46 -25.80
CA VAL A 353 25.92 -30.31 -25.18
C VAL A 353 25.14 -29.88 -23.95
N LEU A 354 25.85 -29.76 -22.81
CA LEU A 354 25.28 -29.16 -21.60
C LEU A 354 24.87 -27.71 -21.92
N THR A 355 23.56 -27.49 -21.94
CA THR A 355 22.94 -26.22 -22.27
C THR A 355 22.33 -25.65 -21.00
N VAL A 356 22.88 -24.52 -20.55
CA VAL A 356 22.35 -23.80 -19.39
C VAL A 356 21.06 -23.11 -19.80
N LEU A 357 19.96 -23.45 -19.12
CA LEU A 357 18.62 -22.98 -19.46
C LEU A 357 18.58 -21.46 -19.47
N ASN A 358 18.27 -20.87 -20.63
CA ASN A 358 18.13 -19.43 -20.76
C ASN A 358 17.08 -18.90 -19.77
N THR A 359 17.37 -17.75 -19.14
CA THR A 359 16.41 -17.10 -18.28
C THR A 359 15.27 -16.45 -19.06
N ASP A 360 15.43 -16.23 -20.37
CA ASP A 360 14.51 -15.43 -21.21
C ASP A 360 13.44 -16.26 -21.96
N ASP A 361 13.61 -17.59 -22.06
CA ASP A 361 12.78 -18.49 -22.88
C ASP A 361 11.47 -18.94 -22.18
N ALA A 362 10.51 -19.43 -22.98
CA ALA A 362 9.12 -19.74 -22.61
C ALA A 362 8.91 -20.95 -21.67
N ASP A 363 9.96 -21.71 -21.33
CA ASP A 363 9.91 -22.93 -20.51
C ASP A 363 10.35 -22.70 -19.05
N LEU A 364 9.80 -21.67 -18.40
CA LEU A 364 10.16 -21.30 -17.03
C LEU A 364 9.45 -22.12 -15.94
N ASP A 365 8.89 -23.28 -16.27
CA ASP A 365 8.34 -24.16 -15.23
C ASP A 365 9.44 -24.74 -14.33
N VAL A 366 10.68 -24.79 -14.81
CA VAL A 366 11.84 -25.13 -13.98
C VAL A 366 12.17 -23.98 -13.03
N THR A 367 12.10 -24.26 -11.73
CA THR A 367 12.40 -23.28 -10.68
C THR A 367 13.48 -23.77 -9.72
N LEU A 368 14.15 -22.81 -9.10
CA LEU A 368 15.16 -23.04 -8.09
C LEU A 368 14.52 -22.90 -6.71
N GLN A 369 14.46 -24.00 -5.96
CA GLN A 369 14.02 -23.98 -4.58
C GLN A 369 15.16 -23.47 -3.70
N LEU A 370 14.92 -22.41 -2.93
CA LEU A 370 15.82 -21.99 -1.86
C LEU A 370 15.58 -22.86 -0.62
N CYS A 371 16.63 -23.44 -0.05
CA CYS A 371 16.50 -24.34 1.10
C CYS A 371 16.39 -23.58 2.43
N GLU A 372 15.15 -23.35 2.90
CA GLU A 372 14.86 -22.53 4.09
C GLU A 372 14.54 -23.35 5.35
N GLY A 373 14.90 -24.64 5.36
CA GLY A 373 14.60 -25.58 6.44
C GLY A 373 13.48 -26.57 6.07
N SER A 374 12.94 -27.28 7.06
CA SER A 374 11.94 -28.33 6.81
C SER A 374 10.52 -27.80 6.62
N ASN A 375 10.22 -26.63 7.16
CA ASN A 375 8.86 -26.11 7.25
C ASN A 375 8.53 -25.04 6.21
N THR A 376 9.54 -24.39 5.63
CA THR A 376 9.35 -23.32 4.62
C THR A 376 10.16 -23.62 3.38
N ALA A 377 9.68 -23.13 2.24
CA ALA A 377 10.41 -23.15 0.98
C ALA A 377 9.86 -22.06 0.06
N THR A 378 10.74 -21.48 -0.74
CA THR A 378 10.37 -20.53 -1.80
C THR A 378 11.06 -20.94 -3.09
N TRP A 379 10.31 -20.90 -4.19
CA TRP A 379 10.79 -21.21 -5.52
C TRP A 379 10.98 -19.94 -6.32
N TYR A 380 12.15 -19.82 -6.94
CA TYR A 380 12.55 -18.65 -7.70
C TYR A 380 12.76 -19.02 -9.17
N ARG A 381 12.42 -18.08 -10.05
CA ARG A 381 12.75 -18.17 -11.48
C ARG A 381 14.14 -17.62 -11.74
N GLY A 382 14.69 -17.94 -12.91
CA GLY A 382 15.98 -17.46 -13.36
C GLY A 382 17.13 -18.11 -12.58
N GLU A 383 17.86 -17.30 -11.83
CA GLU A 383 19.11 -17.68 -11.18
C GLU A 383 19.15 -17.24 -9.71
N LEU A 384 19.85 -18.02 -8.88
CA LEU A 384 20.26 -17.59 -7.54
C LEU A 384 21.75 -17.30 -7.52
N ARG A 385 22.11 -16.17 -6.90
CA ARG A 385 23.47 -15.66 -6.76
C ARG A 385 23.88 -15.61 -5.29
N ALA A 386 25.10 -16.04 -4.99
CA ALA A 386 25.79 -15.75 -3.74
C ALA A 386 26.79 -14.61 -3.99
N ALA A 387 26.52 -13.42 -3.45
CA ALA A 387 27.35 -12.23 -3.61
C ALA A 387 28.08 -11.89 -2.31
N ARG A 388 29.32 -11.39 -2.39
CA ARG A 388 30.06 -10.90 -1.23
C ARG A 388 29.88 -9.40 -1.09
N TYR A 389 29.50 -8.96 0.11
CA TYR A 389 29.42 -7.54 0.43
C TYR A 389 29.80 -7.31 1.90
N GLU A 390 30.78 -6.42 2.12
CA GLU A 390 31.31 -6.09 3.47
C GLU A 390 31.68 -7.33 4.30
N GLY A 391 32.32 -8.32 3.66
CA GLY A 391 32.75 -9.57 4.31
C GLY A 391 31.63 -10.56 4.62
N ASN A 392 30.39 -10.29 4.19
CA ASN A 392 29.25 -11.17 4.39
C ASN A 392 28.72 -11.70 3.05
N GLN A 393 28.20 -12.93 3.07
CA GLN A 393 27.47 -13.50 1.94
C GLN A 393 26.04 -12.94 1.89
N ARG A 394 25.58 -12.64 0.68
CA ARG A 394 24.24 -12.16 0.35
C ARG A 394 23.63 -13.09 -0.70
N THR A 395 22.43 -13.58 -0.45
CA THR A 395 21.67 -14.30 -1.48
C THR A 395 20.88 -13.31 -2.31
N VAL A 396 20.96 -13.43 -3.63
CA VAL A 396 20.29 -12.57 -4.60
C VAL A 396 19.57 -13.44 -5.62
N ASN A 397 18.32 -13.13 -5.94
CA ASN A 397 17.66 -13.72 -7.11
C ASN A 397 17.82 -12.79 -8.32
N ALA A 398 18.26 -13.35 -9.44
CA ALA A 398 18.45 -12.66 -10.71
C ALA A 398 17.55 -13.27 -11.79
N LEU A 399 16.73 -12.45 -12.43
CA LEU A 399 15.69 -12.89 -13.37
C LEU A 399 15.27 -11.77 -14.32
N PRO A 400 14.63 -12.08 -15.46
CA PRO A 400 14.05 -11.07 -16.32
C PRO A 400 12.98 -10.26 -15.60
N LEU A 401 12.97 -8.95 -15.86
CA LEU A 401 12.07 -7.99 -15.23
C LEU A 401 10.59 -8.39 -15.34
N GLU A 402 10.17 -8.92 -16.49
CA GLU A 402 8.78 -9.34 -16.69
C GLU A 402 8.40 -10.52 -15.77
N GLN A 403 9.34 -11.42 -15.46
CA GLN A 403 9.11 -12.52 -14.51
C GLN A 403 9.09 -12.04 -13.07
N TYR A 404 9.96 -11.08 -12.73
CA TYR A 404 9.93 -10.41 -11.44
C TYR A 404 8.56 -9.79 -11.16
N LEU A 405 7.95 -9.13 -12.16
CA LEU A 405 6.65 -8.51 -12.02
C LEU A 405 5.51 -9.50 -11.76
N ARG A 406 5.63 -10.78 -12.15
CA ARG A 406 4.59 -11.80 -11.90
C ARG A 406 4.35 -12.04 -10.41
N SER A 407 5.38 -11.83 -9.58
CA SER A 407 5.29 -11.89 -8.12
C SER A 407 4.86 -10.54 -7.52
N VAL A 408 5.38 -9.43 -8.06
CA VAL A 408 5.14 -8.09 -7.50
C VAL A 408 3.72 -7.59 -7.77
N VAL A 409 3.26 -7.60 -9.02
CA VAL A 409 1.97 -6.98 -9.39
C VAL A 409 0.78 -7.53 -8.59
N PRO A 410 0.57 -8.85 -8.46
CA PRO A 410 -0.55 -9.38 -7.66
C PRO A 410 -0.38 -9.13 -6.16
N ARG A 411 0.83 -8.81 -5.69
CA ARG A 411 1.10 -8.48 -4.29
C ARG A 411 0.85 -7.02 -3.95
N GLU A 412 1.00 -6.15 -4.94
CA GLU A 412 0.74 -4.71 -4.84
C GLU A 412 -0.73 -4.37 -5.14
N MET A 413 -1.33 -5.00 -6.15
CA MET A 413 -2.72 -4.77 -6.54
C MET A 413 -3.47 -6.10 -6.70
N PRO A 414 -4.67 -6.25 -6.11
CA PRO A 414 -5.43 -7.51 -6.20
C PRO A 414 -5.71 -7.91 -7.65
N ALA A 415 -5.22 -9.09 -8.06
CA ALA A 415 -5.41 -9.60 -9.42
C ALA A 415 -6.90 -9.77 -9.80
N SER A 416 -7.77 -9.98 -8.82
CA SER A 416 -9.22 -10.06 -9.02
C SER A 416 -9.86 -8.77 -9.50
N TRP A 417 -9.19 -7.63 -9.37
CA TRP A 417 -9.67 -6.37 -9.93
C TRP A 417 -9.75 -6.41 -11.46
N ALA A 418 -9.05 -7.34 -12.12
CA ALA A 418 -9.22 -7.56 -13.55
C ALA A 418 -10.67 -7.84 -13.96
N ASP A 419 -11.44 -8.50 -13.08
CA ASP A 419 -12.81 -8.94 -13.35
C ASP A 419 -13.85 -7.84 -13.07
N GLU A 420 -13.44 -6.74 -12.42
CA GLU A 420 -14.31 -5.61 -12.08
C GLU A 420 -14.68 -4.77 -13.32
N GLY A 421 -15.81 -4.06 -13.25
CA GLY A 421 -16.27 -3.19 -14.34
C GLY A 421 -16.48 -3.93 -15.67
N GLY A 422 -16.86 -5.23 -15.60
CA GLY A 422 -17.04 -6.08 -16.78
C GLY A 422 -15.75 -6.44 -17.50
N GLY A 423 -14.61 -6.48 -16.79
CA GLY A 423 -13.28 -6.73 -17.35
C GLY A 423 -12.43 -5.48 -17.55
N SER A 424 -13.02 -4.29 -17.36
CA SER A 424 -12.31 -3.01 -17.53
C SER A 424 -11.27 -2.77 -16.45
N GLY A 425 -11.43 -3.35 -15.26
CA GLY A 425 -10.45 -3.24 -14.19
C GLY A 425 -9.08 -3.88 -14.51
N ALA A 426 -8.98 -4.69 -15.58
CA ALA A 426 -7.70 -5.16 -16.11
C ALA A 426 -6.78 -4.01 -16.55
N ILE A 427 -7.35 -2.84 -16.88
CA ILE A 427 -6.58 -1.62 -17.17
C ILE A 427 -5.81 -1.17 -15.94
N ALA A 428 -6.39 -1.22 -14.73
CA ALA A 428 -5.71 -0.83 -13.50
C ALA A 428 -4.48 -1.72 -13.23
N LEU A 429 -4.58 -3.03 -13.48
CA LEU A 429 -3.42 -3.94 -13.40
C LEU A 429 -2.34 -3.60 -14.44
N GLN A 430 -2.71 -3.14 -15.64
CA GLN A 430 -1.73 -2.68 -16.63
C GLN A 430 -1.02 -1.39 -16.16
N VAL A 431 -1.75 -0.46 -15.55
CA VAL A 431 -1.16 0.75 -14.96
C VAL A 431 -0.21 0.38 -13.82
N GLN A 432 -0.63 -0.53 -12.92
CA GLN A 432 0.22 -1.05 -11.85
C GLN A 432 1.46 -1.77 -12.39
N ALA A 433 1.36 -2.54 -13.47
CA ALA A 433 2.51 -3.21 -14.08
C ALA A 433 3.53 -2.19 -14.61
N VAL A 434 3.09 -1.13 -15.30
CA VAL A 434 3.99 -0.06 -15.79
C VAL A 434 4.61 0.73 -14.63
N ALA A 435 3.83 1.05 -13.59
CA ALA A 435 4.33 1.72 -12.39
C ALA A 435 5.35 0.86 -11.63
N ALA A 436 5.04 -0.43 -11.41
CA ALA A 436 5.95 -1.35 -10.73
C ALA A 436 7.25 -1.54 -11.54
N ARG A 437 7.16 -1.66 -12.87
CA ARG A 437 8.31 -1.77 -13.79
C ARG A 437 9.21 -0.55 -13.74
N SER A 438 8.62 0.64 -13.85
CA SER A 438 9.37 1.90 -13.87
C SER A 438 10.03 2.17 -12.51
N TYR A 439 9.30 1.93 -11.41
CA TYR A 439 9.85 1.99 -10.05
C TYR A 439 11.07 1.08 -9.90
N SER A 440 10.93 -0.21 -10.25
CA SER A 440 12.00 -1.21 -10.11
C SER A 440 13.26 -0.86 -10.87
N LEU A 441 13.13 -0.29 -12.07
CA LEU A 441 14.25 0.13 -12.90
C LEU A 441 14.90 1.43 -12.44
N ALA A 442 14.15 2.30 -11.76
CA ALA A 442 14.70 3.49 -11.12
C ALA A 442 15.46 3.17 -9.83
N GLU A 443 15.30 1.98 -9.26
CA GLU A 443 16.03 1.56 -8.06
C GLU A 443 17.46 1.13 -8.35
N SER A 444 18.38 1.57 -7.48
CA SER A 444 19.76 1.11 -7.44
C SER A 444 20.27 1.18 -5.99
N ARG A 445 19.92 0.16 -5.20
CA ARG A 445 20.16 0.15 -3.75
C ARG A 445 21.51 -0.44 -3.35
N TYR A 446 22.01 -1.41 -4.12
CA TYR A 446 23.25 -2.11 -3.81
C TYR A 446 24.09 -2.29 -5.08
N THR A 447 25.40 -2.41 -4.92
CA THR A 447 26.31 -2.70 -6.04
C THR A 447 26.11 -4.10 -6.63
N TYR A 448 25.46 -5.00 -5.90
CA TYR A 448 25.23 -6.40 -6.26
C TYR A 448 23.74 -6.76 -6.47
N ALA A 449 22.82 -5.82 -6.20
CA ALA A 449 21.38 -6.00 -6.37
C ALA A 449 20.69 -4.65 -6.56
N LYS A 450 19.73 -4.57 -7.50
CA LYS A 450 18.92 -3.36 -7.73
C LYS A 450 18.02 -3.06 -6.53
N THR A 451 17.38 -4.09 -5.98
CA THR A 451 16.35 -3.94 -4.93
C THR A 451 16.41 -5.04 -3.85
N CYS A 452 15.40 -5.12 -3.00
CA CYS A 452 15.24 -6.12 -1.94
C CYS A 452 13.80 -6.65 -1.85
N ASP A 453 13.62 -7.79 -1.18
CA ASP A 453 12.37 -8.57 -1.06
C ASP A 453 11.40 -8.10 0.05
N THR A 454 11.50 -6.85 0.50
CA THR A 454 10.71 -6.36 1.65
C THR A 454 9.82 -5.17 1.29
N THR A 455 8.87 -4.84 2.16
CA THR A 455 8.00 -3.64 2.03
C THR A 455 8.77 -2.31 1.98
N SER A 456 10.05 -2.31 2.38
CA SER A 456 10.94 -1.14 2.21
C SER A 456 11.40 -0.92 0.75
N CYS A 457 11.13 -1.89 -0.12
CA CYS A 457 11.46 -1.98 -1.53
C CYS A 457 10.14 -2.23 -2.30
N GLN A 458 9.98 -3.38 -2.94
CA GLN A 458 8.70 -3.92 -3.40
C GLN A 458 8.56 -5.34 -2.86
N VAL A 459 7.34 -5.76 -2.54
CA VAL A 459 7.14 -7.10 -1.99
C VAL A 459 7.34 -8.12 -3.10
N TYR A 460 8.45 -8.86 -3.01
CA TYR A 460 8.83 -9.92 -3.95
C TYR A 460 8.94 -11.24 -3.19
N GLU A 461 8.08 -12.21 -3.51
CA GLU A 461 7.97 -13.49 -2.78
C GLU A 461 8.40 -14.69 -3.63
N GLY A 462 9.05 -14.46 -4.79
CA GLY A 462 9.35 -15.52 -5.75
C GLY A 462 8.09 -16.01 -6.49
N ARG A 463 8.19 -17.15 -7.19
CA ARG A 463 7.08 -17.77 -7.94
C ARG A 463 6.07 -18.43 -7.01
N GLU A 464 6.56 -19.14 -6.01
CA GLU A 464 5.76 -20.04 -5.18
C GLU A 464 6.34 -20.11 -3.78
N SER A 465 5.47 -20.30 -2.79
CA SER A 465 5.83 -20.39 -1.38
C SER A 465 5.17 -21.59 -0.73
N ARG A 466 5.86 -22.19 0.24
CA ARG A 466 5.35 -23.26 1.10
C ARG A 466 5.59 -22.91 2.56
N SER A 467 4.58 -23.14 3.39
CA SER A 467 4.69 -23.11 4.84
C SER A 467 3.89 -24.26 5.45
N GLY A 468 4.57 -25.11 6.21
CA GLY A 468 4.00 -26.35 6.73
C GLY A 468 3.52 -27.26 5.61
N GLY A 469 2.24 -27.66 5.65
CA GLY A 469 1.61 -28.47 4.61
C GLY A 469 0.95 -27.67 3.49
N SER A 470 1.02 -26.34 3.52
CA SER A 470 0.37 -25.46 2.54
C SER A 470 1.41 -24.92 1.57
N GLN A 471 1.07 -24.96 0.28
CA GLN A 471 1.88 -24.45 -0.83
C GLN A 471 0.96 -23.66 -1.77
N TRP A 472 1.41 -22.49 -2.23
CA TRP A 472 0.62 -21.59 -3.05
C TRP A 472 1.48 -20.80 -4.04
N SER A 473 0.92 -20.52 -5.22
CA SER A 473 1.49 -19.61 -6.21
C SER A 473 1.42 -18.17 -5.71
N ASN A 474 2.50 -17.42 -5.93
CA ASN A 474 2.54 -15.97 -5.74
C ASN A 474 2.24 -15.22 -7.06
N GLU A 475 1.92 -15.95 -8.12
CA GLU A 475 1.57 -15.44 -9.45
C GLU A 475 0.09 -15.68 -9.76
N ASP A 476 -0.52 -14.78 -10.55
CA ASP A 476 -1.92 -14.86 -10.99
C ASP A 476 -2.03 -14.52 -12.49
N SER A 477 -2.74 -15.36 -13.24
CA SER A 477 -2.85 -15.25 -14.71
C SER A 477 -3.49 -13.95 -15.19
N ARG A 478 -4.32 -13.30 -14.37
CA ARG A 478 -4.93 -12.00 -14.68
C ARG A 478 -3.88 -10.90 -14.66
N SER A 479 -3.02 -10.88 -13.64
CA SER A 479 -1.88 -9.95 -13.57
C SER A 479 -0.84 -10.26 -14.64
N ASP A 480 -0.59 -11.55 -14.94
CA ASP A 480 0.31 -11.96 -16.02
C ASP A 480 -0.11 -11.44 -17.39
N THR A 481 -1.42 -11.43 -17.65
CA THR A 481 -1.98 -10.86 -18.89
C THR A 481 -1.68 -9.36 -18.98
N ALA A 482 -1.81 -8.63 -17.87
CA ALA A 482 -1.52 -7.19 -17.82
C ALA A 482 -0.02 -6.89 -17.96
N ILE A 483 0.85 -7.72 -17.36
CA ILE A 483 2.30 -7.63 -17.49
C ILE A 483 2.71 -7.83 -18.95
N ALA A 484 2.24 -8.91 -19.59
CA ALA A 484 2.52 -9.21 -20.99
C ALA A 484 2.01 -8.12 -21.94
N ALA A 485 0.81 -7.58 -21.69
CA ALA A 485 0.24 -6.48 -22.48
C ALA A 485 1.02 -5.16 -22.37
N THR A 486 1.90 -5.03 -21.37
CA THR A 486 2.70 -3.84 -21.09
C THR A 486 4.21 -4.12 -21.12
N ALA A 487 4.64 -5.23 -21.70
CA ALA A 487 6.03 -5.65 -21.69
C ALA A 487 6.98 -4.53 -22.16
N GLY A 488 8.01 -4.25 -21.36
CA GLY A 488 8.99 -3.19 -21.63
C GLY A 488 8.48 -1.75 -21.47
N LEU A 489 7.18 -1.50 -21.31
CA LEU A 489 6.61 -0.15 -21.19
C LEU A 489 6.94 0.47 -19.81
N VAL A 490 7.53 1.66 -19.84
CA VAL A 490 7.95 2.44 -18.66
C VAL A 490 7.60 3.93 -18.81
N ARG A 491 7.62 4.65 -17.68
CA ARG A 491 7.58 6.13 -17.64
C ARG A 491 8.99 6.70 -17.51
N MET A 492 9.30 7.71 -18.31
CA MET A 492 10.60 8.36 -18.40
C MET A 492 10.53 9.81 -17.92
N TRP A 493 11.52 10.23 -17.14
CA TRP A 493 11.81 11.63 -16.86
C TRP A 493 13.07 12.02 -17.64
N GLY A 494 12.89 12.71 -18.76
CA GLY A 494 14.00 12.97 -19.68
C GLY A 494 14.59 11.66 -20.17
N ASP A 495 15.89 11.45 -19.93
CA ASP A 495 16.61 10.24 -20.35
C ASP A 495 16.68 9.15 -19.26
N GLN A 496 16.04 9.36 -18.11
CA GLN A 496 16.03 8.41 -16.98
C GLN A 496 14.65 7.79 -16.78
N VAL A 497 14.60 6.55 -16.31
CA VAL A 497 13.33 5.94 -15.89
C VAL A 497 12.81 6.67 -14.66
N ALA A 498 11.54 7.09 -14.69
CA ALA A 498 10.90 7.79 -13.60
C ALA A 498 10.63 6.84 -12.42
N ARG A 499 10.90 7.31 -11.21
CA ARG A 499 10.53 6.60 -9.97
C ARG A 499 9.03 6.79 -9.70
N THR A 500 8.22 5.91 -10.30
CA THR A 500 6.76 5.95 -10.22
C THR A 500 6.24 5.36 -8.90
N GLU A 501 6.31 6.17 -7.84
CA GLU A 501 5.68 5.86 -6.55
C GLU A 501 4.16 5.62 -6.72
N PHE A 502 3.58 4.83 -5.83
CA PHE A 502 2.14 4.57 -5.78
C PHE A 502 1.69 4.26 -4.36
N SER A 503 0.41 4.47 -4.08
CA SER A 503 -0.21 4.17 -2.79
C SER A 503 -1.59 3.53 -2.97
N ALA A 504 -2.08 2.82 -1.96
CA ALA A 504 -3.37 2.13 -2.02
C ALA A 504 -4.50 3.10 -2.38
N SER A 505 -4.64 4.20 -1.63
CA SER A 505 -5.68 5.21 -1.88
C SER A 505 -5.12 6.61 -1.62
N THR A 506 -5.48 7.56 -2.49
CA THR A 506 -5.02 8.95 -2.39
C THR A 506 -5.88 9.79 -1.46
N GLY A 507 -7.11 9.35 -1.15
CA GLY A 507 -8.10 10.13 -0.40
C GLY A 507 -8.79 11.21 -1.24
N GLY A 508 -8.62 11.17 -2.57
CA GLY A 508 -9.21 12.11 -3.53
C GLY A 508 -8.22 13.12 -4.14
N HIS A 509 -6.96 13.13 -3.72
CA HIS A 509 -5.94 14.03 -4.30
C HIS A 509 -4.51 13.54 -4.02
N THR A 510 -3.61 13.63 -5.00
CA THR A 510 -2.18 13.33 -4.84
C THR A 510 -1.37 14.56 -4.41
N ILE A 511 -0.14 14.37 -3.93
CA ILE A 511 0.75 15.48 -3.56
C ILE A 511 1.80 15.76 -4.62
N THR A 512 2.31 16.99 -4.63
CA THR A 512 3.45 17.37 -5.48
C THR A 512 4.77 17.03 -4.78
N VAL A 513 5.43 15.95 -5.21
CA VAL A 513 6.81 15.61 -4.81
C VAL A 513 7.64 15.34 -6.05
N ASP A 514 7.37 14.22 -6.71
CA ASP A 514 8.05 13.83 -7.96
C ASP A 514 7.19 14.20 -9.18
N PHE A 515 5.87 14.10 -9.04
CA PHE A 515 4.89 14.41 -10.07
C PHE A 515 4.01 15.57 -9.61
N PRO A 516 3.36 16.30 -10.53
CA PRO A 516 2.34 17.28 -10.15
C PRO A 516 1.23 16.62 -9.32
N GLY A 517 0.82 17.26 -8.23
CA GLY A 517 -0.35 16.84 -7.47
C GLY A 517 -1.62 17.08 -8.28
N VAL A 518 -2.47 16.06 -8.41
CA VAL A 518 -3.70 16.07 -9.20
C VAL A 518 -4.89 15.58 -8.38
N PRO A 519 -6.11 16.09 -8.65
CA PRO A 519 -7.34 15.48 -8.16
C PRO A 519 -7.44 14.02 -8.59
N ASP A 520 -7.98 13.17 -7.73
CA ASP A 520 -8.14 11.73 -7.97
C ASP A 520 -9.59 11.32 -7.69
N ASP A 521 -10.49 11.75 -8.59
CA ASP A 521 -11.93 11.46 -8.50
C ASP A 521 -12.22 9.96 -8.56
N GLY A 522 -11.35 9.19 -9.24
CA GLY A 522 -11.45 7.72 -9.29
C GLY A 522 -11.23 7.05 -7.93
N ASP A 523 -10.67 7.75 -6.94
CA ASP A 523 -10.40 7.18 -5.62
C ASP A 523 -11.69 6.92 -4.82
N ASP A 524 -12.80 7.60 -5.14
CA ASP A 524 -14.13 7.38 -4.55
C ASP A 524 -14.89 6.20 -5.20
N VAL A 525 -14.16 5.27 -5.82
CA VAL A 525 -14.73 4.02 -6.33
C VAL A 525 -15.38 3.23 -5.20
N ALA A 526 -16.58 2.68 -5.45
CA ALA A 526 -17.43 2.10 -4.40
C ALA A 526 -16.79 0.97 -3.58
N ILE A 527 -15.78 0.27 -4.12
CA ILE A 527 -15.05 -0.80 -3.42
C ILE A 527 -13.93 -0.29 -2.52
N ASN A 528 -13.58 1.00 -2.56
CA ASN A 528 -12.51 1.58 -1.74
C ASN A 528 -12.99 1.82 -0.29
N PRO A 529 -12.58 0.98 0.68
CA PRO A 529 -13.04 1.15 2.05
C PRO A 529 -12.23 2.19 2.82
N VAL A 530 -11.21 2.77 2.19
CA VAL A 530 -10.24 3.68 2.83
C VAL A 530 -10.16 5.03 2.13
N HIS A 531 -11.07 5.32 1.18
CA HIS A 531 -11.26 6.67 0.66
C HIS A 531 -11.50 7.64 1.83
N ARG A 532 -12.36 7.23 2.77
CA ARG A 532 -12.60 7.86 4.07
C ARG A 532 -12.57 6.80 5.17
N TRP A 533 -12.09 7.17 6.35
CA TRP A 533 -12.05 6.31 7.53
C TRP A 533 -12.13 7.14 8.81
N THR A 534 -12.53 6.50 9.91
CA THR A 534 -12.57 7.14 11.23
C THR A 534 -11.85 6.24 12.21
N GLU A 535 -11.00 6.81 13.06
CA GLU A 535 -10.28 6.12 14.13
C GLU A 535 -10.49 6.87 15.45
N ALA A 536 -10.81 6.15 16.52
CA ALA A 536 -10.89 6.72 17.87
C ALA A 536 -9.62 6.35 18.64
N LEU A 537 -8.81 7.35 19.00
CA LEU A 537 -7.59 7.18 19.76
C LEU A 537 -7.88 7.36 21.24
N SER A 538 -7.46 6.37 22.05
CA SER A 538 -7.59 6.48 23.49
C SER A 538 -6.86 7.71 24.00
N LEU A 539 -7.54 8.55 24.77
CA LEU A 539 -6.90 9.71 25.38
C LEU A 539 -5.66 9.30 26.20
N ALA A 540 -5.75 8.20 26.97
CA ALA A 540 -4.64 7.72 27.79
C ALA A 540 -3.38 7.39 26.96
N ASP A 541 -3.56 6.79 25.78
CA ASP A 541 -2.45 6.45 24.89
C ASP A 541 -1.82 7.72 24.29
N VAL A 542 -2.63 8.70 23.90
CA VAL A 542 -2.15 10.01 23.43
C VAL A 542 -1.36 10.74 24.52
N LEU A 543 -1.88 10.76 25.75
CA LEU A 543 -1.22 11.38 26.90
C LEU A 543 0.14 10.73 27.19
N ALA A 544 0.20 9.39 27.14
CA ALA A 544 1.41 8.62 27.36
C ALA A 544 2.45 8.84 26.25
N ALA A 545 2.04 8.80 24.97
CA ALA A 545 2.94 8.93 23.82
C ALA A 545 3.70 10.27 23.83
N TYR A 546 3.04 11.36 24.21
CA TYR A 546 3.62 12.71 24.19
C TYR A 546 3.99 13.25 25.58
N ASN A 547 3.85 12.44 26.63
CA ASN A 547 4.15 12.82 28.01
C ASN A 547 3.45 14.13 28.43
N ILE A 548 2.14 14.17 28.21
CA ILE A 548 1.23 15.28 28.59
C ILE A 548 0.19 14.74 29.58
N ASN A 549 -0.32 15.58 30.49
CA ASN A 549 -1.20 15.13 31.59
C ASN A 549 -2.63 15.64 31.50
N ASP A 550 -2.86 16.73 30.76
CA ASP A 550 -4.07 17.52 30.80
C ASP A 550 -4.40 18.09 29.41
N LEU A 551 -4.44 17.21 28.40
CA LEU A 551 -4.78 17.59 27.03
C LEU A 551 -6.12 18.32 27.00
N TYR A 552 -6.10 19.53 26.46
CA TYR A 552 -7.22 20.44 26.37
C TYR A 552 -7.76 20.56 24.96
N GLU A 553 -6.88 20.65 23.96
CA GLU A 553 -7.28 20.80 22.55
C GLU A 553 -6.22 20.17 21.65
N ALA A 554 -6.65 19.50 20.58
CA ALA A 554 -5.78 19.07 19.50
C ALA A 554 -6.13 19.87 18.24
N VAL A 555 -5.15 20.56 17.66
CA VAL A 555 -5.37 21.49 16.55
C VAL A 555 -4.41 21.21 15.41
N VAL A 556 -4.94 21.00 14.21
CA VAL A 556 -4.12 21.01 13.00
C VAL A 556 -3.73 22.45 12.68
N VAL A 557 -2.43 22.76 12.63
CA VAL A 557 -1.93 24.13 12.46
C VAL A 557 -1.41 24.42 11.05
N SER A 558 -0.99 23.40 10.31
CA SER A 558 -0.51 23.55 8.93
C SER A 558 -0.87 22.32 8.09
N ARG A 559 -1.10 22.55 6.80
CA ARG A 559 -1.44 21.51 5.81
C ARG A 559 -0.75 21.77 4.47
N ASP A 560 -0.65 20.72 3.65
CA ASP A 560 0.01 20.77 2.34
C ASP A 560 -0.78 21.51 1.24
N GLY A 561 -2.08 21.77 1.45
CA GLY A 561 -2.95 22.49 0.53
C GLY A 561 -3.58 21.65 -0.57
N PHE A 562 -3.41 20.31 -0.56
CA PHE A 562 -3.89 19.44 -1.64
C PHE A 562 -5.17 18.68 -1.27
N GLY A 563 -6.30 19.11 -1.84
CA GLY A 563 -7.61 18.49 -1.69
C GLY A 563 -8.47 19.12 -0.59
N ASP A 564 -9.56 18.44 -0.24
CA ASP A 564 -10.46 18.81 0.85
C ASP A 564 -9.74 19.04 2.18
N ASP A 565 -10.38 19.79 3.08
CA ASP A 565 -9.89 20.09 4.43
C ASP A 565 -8.57 20.87 4.45
N GLY A 566 -8.10 21.35 3.29
CA GLY A 566 -6.76 21.94 3.11
C GLY A 566 -5.66 20.90 2.92
N GLY A 567 -6.00 19.61 2.74
CA GLY A 567 -5.08 18.52 2.45
C GLY A 567 -4.46 17.85 3.66
N ARG A 568 -3.28 17.25 3.46
CA ARG A 568 -2.58 16.45 4.49
C ARG A 568 -2.01 17.33 5.58
N VAL A 569 -2.03 16.83 6.81
CA VAL A 569 -1.45 17.49 7.99
C VAL A 569 0.06 17.57 7.83
N GLU A 570 0.62 18.77 7.97
CA GLU A 570 2.06 18.97 8.12
C GLU A 570 2.42 19.04 9.59
N ASP A 571 1.73 19.88 10.37
CA ASP A 571 1.90 19.99 11.81
C ASP A 571 0.55 20.03 12.53
N LEU A 572 0.51 19.41 13.72
CA LEU A 572 -0.55 19.55 14.71
C LEU A 572 0.02 20.00 16.06
N GLU A 573 -0.82 20.65 16.86
CA GLU A 573 -0.52 21.05 18.23
C GLU A 573 -1.44 20.33 19.21
N LEU A 574 -0.85 19.68 20.20
CA LEU A 574 -1.51 19.18 21.40
C LEU A 574 -1.34 20.24 22.50
N ARG A 575 -2.43 20.93 22.83
CA ARG A 575 -2.45 22.02 23.80
C ARG A 575 -3.03 21.51 25.10
N THR A 576 -2.40 21.85 26.20
CA THR A 576 -2.81 21.43 27.56
C THR A 576 -3.46 22.58 28.33
N ARG A 577 -4.23 22.25 29.38
CA ARG A 577 -4.83 23.25 30.27
C ARG A 577 -3.77 24.05 31.03
N SER A 578 -2.63 23.42 31.34
CA SER A 578 -1.48 24.05 31.97
C SER A 578 -0.70 25.00 31.06
N GLY A 579 -1.06 25.10 29.77
CA GLY A 579 -0.44 25.99 28.80
C GLY A 579 0.78 25.41 28.09
N GLN A 580 1.14 24.14 28.35
CA GLN A 580 2.09 23.41 27.52
C GLN A 580 1.48 23.16 26.14
N VAL A 581 2.27 23.40 25.10
CA VAL A 581 1.94 23.08 23.70
C VAL A 581 3.00 22.13 23.16
N VAL A 582 2.56 20.99 22.62
CA VAL A 582 3.43 20.02 21.95
C VAL A 582 3.09 20.03 20.46
N THR A 583 4.03 20.47 19.64
CA THR A 583 3.90 20.41 18.17
C THR A 583 4.42 19.07 17.67
N VAL A 584 3.61 18.37 16.88
CA VAL A 584 3.91 17.05 16.31
C VAL A 584 3.70 17.12 14.80
N SER A 585 4.59 16.52 14.02
CA SER A 585 4.37 16.44 12.57
C SER A 585 3.21 15.47 12.27
N GLY A 586 2.47 15.72 11.20
CA GLY A 586 1.39 14.82 10.78
C GLY A 586 1.88 13.40 10.50
N TYR A 587 3.13 13.25 10.06
CA TYR A 587 3.78 11.95 9.82
C TYR A 587 4.12 11.22 11.12
N ASP A 588 4.70 11.90 12.11
CA ASP A 588 5.04 11.27 13.40
C ASP A 588 3.77 10.81 14.12
N PHE A 589 2.72 11.63 14.09
CA PHE A 589 1.42 11.27 14.67
C PHE A 589 0.76 10.10 13.93
N GLN A 590 0.84 10.08 12.59
CA GLN A 590 0.38 8.94 11.80
C GLN A 590 1.10 7.65 12.22
N TRP A 591 2.43 7.70 12.33
CA TRP A 591 3.24 6.53 12.65
C TRP A 591 3.00 6.04 14.08
N GLU A 592 2.92 6.95 15.04
CA GLU A 592 2.72 6.64 16.46
C GLU A 592 1.42 5.86 16.71
N PHE A 593 0.33 6.25 16.03
CA PHE A 593 -0.98 5.62 16.21
C PHE A 593 -1.39 4.67 15.07
N GLY A 594 -0.47 4.36 14.14
CA GLY A 594 -0.75 3.44 13.05
C GLY A 594 -1.87 3.90 12.09
N LEU A 595 -2.03 5.21 11.93
CA LEU A 595 -3.04 5.78 11.03
C LEU A 595 -2.72 5.46 9.55
N LYS A 596 -3.76 5.36 8.72
CA LYS A 596 -3.61 4.96 7.31
C LYS A 596 -2.90 6.00 6.45
N SER A 597 -3.04 7.27 6.80
CA SER A 597 -2.41 8.40 6.11
C SER A 597 -2.26 9.57 7.08
N LYS A 598 -1.49 10.59 6.67
CA LYS A 598 -1.47 11.90 7.34
C LYS A 598 -2.56 12.86 6.84
N TRP A 599 -3.51 12.39 6.03
CA TRP A 599 -4.67 13.18 5.63
C TRP A 599 -5.83 12.91 6.59
N TYR A 600 -5.96 13.77 7.60
CA TYR A 600 -7.05 13.69 8.55
C TYR A 600 -7.44 15.06 9.12
N THR A 601 -8.61 15.11 9.74
CA THR A 601 -9.00 16.09 10.76
C THR A 601 -8.89 15.42 12.13
N ILE A 602 -8.71 16.24 13.17
CA ILE A 602 -8.74 15.78 14.56
C ILE A 602 -9.83 16.56 15.26
N GLU A 603 -10.73 15.85 15.93
CA GLU A 603 -11.73 16.41 16.82
C GLU A 603 -11.40 16.03 18.26
N TYR A 604 -10.78 16.98 18.98
CA TYR A 604 -10.62 16.89 20.43
C TYR A 604 -10.50 18.29 21.03
N GLY A 605 -11.41 18.61 21.95
CA GLY A 605 -11.44 19.88 22.66
C GLY A 605 -12.83 20.21 23.20
N PRO A 606 -13.01 21.40 23.79
CA PRO A 606 -14.30 21.81 24.32
C PRO A 606 -15.40 21.69 23.26
N PRO A 607 -16.55 21.06 23.59
CA PRO A 607 -17.56 20.77 22.60
C PRO A 607 -18.11 22.04 21.96
N ASN A 608 -18.47 21.91 20.68
CA ASN A 608 -19.02 23.00 19.90
C ASN A 608 -20.54 23.07 20.08
N ALA A 609 -21.02 24.03 20.87
CA ALA A 609 -22.44 24.22 21.16
C ALA A 609 -23.16 25.15 20.15
N SER A 610 -22.57 25.40 18.97
CA SER A 610 -23.14 26.32 17.98
C SER A 610 -24.49 25.84 17.44
N THR A 611 -24.63 24.55 17.16
CA THR A 611 -25.83 23.95 16.54
C THR A 611 -26.73 23.24 17.55
N SER A 612 -26.14 22.57 18.54
CA SER A 612 -26.85 21.86 19.61
C SER A 612 -25.98 21.79 20.86
N PHE A 613 -26.61 21.86 22.04
CA PHE A 613 -25.93 21.62 23.30
C PHE A 613 -25.79 20.11 23.55
N PRO A 614 -24.64 19.64 24.06
CA PRO A 614 -24.50 18.24 24.47
C PRO A 614 -25.39 17.91 25.68
N GLU A 615 -25.74 16.62 25.85
CA GLU A 615 -26.49 16.16 27.03
C GLU A 615 -25.66 16.26 28.32
N GLU A 616 -24.36 15.98 28.22
CA GLU A 616 -23.41 16.16 29.31
C GLU A 616 -23.05 17.63 29.49
N ARG A 617 -22.86 18.03 30.75
CA ARG A 617 -22.44 19.38 31.09
C ARG A 617 -20.91 19.44 31.20
N TYR A 618 -20.29 20.11 30.24
CA TYR A 618 -18.84 20.28 30.20
C TYR A 618 -18.42 21.53 30.98
N ASP A 619 -17.12 21.64 31.25
CA ASP A 619 -16.55 22.80 31.92
C ASP A 619 -16.43 24.03 31.01
N GLU A 620 -16.42 23.80 29.70
CA GLU A 620 -16.38 24.82 28.67
C GLU A 620 -17.16 24.39 27.41
N TYR A 621 -17.93 25.31 26.83
CA TYR A 621 -18.41 25.24 25.46
C TYR A 621 -17.74 26.27 24.56
N ARG A 622 -17.52 25.88 23.30
CA ARG A 622 -17.16 26.79 22.23
C ARG A 622 -18.38 27.04 21.35
N VAL A 623 -18.67 28.31 21.09
CA VAL A 623 -19.73 28.73 20.17
C VAL A 623 -19.14 29.63 19.12
N THR A 624 -19.39 29.29 17.86
CA THR A 624 -19.01 30.07 16.69
C THR A 624 -20.29 30.57 16.02
N SER A 625 -20.44 31.89 15.96
CA SER A 625 -21.57 32.53 15.26
C SER A 625 -21.08 33.29 14.03
N GLY A 626 -21.82 33.15 12.92
CA GLY A 626 -21.56 33.88 11.69
C GLY A 626 -22.26 35.24 11.65
N TYR A 627 -21.55 36.26 11.16
CA TYR A 627 -21.96 37.65 11.05
C TYR A 627 -21.71 38.15 9.61
N THR A 628 -22.65 38.95 9.07
CA THR A 628 -22.36 39.75 7.87
C THR A 628 -21.34 40.83 8.21
N THR A 629 -20.79 41.48 7.19
CA THR A 629 -19.83 42.58 7.37
C THR A 629 -20.41 43.70 8.27
N GLU A 630 -21.65 44.13 8.02
CA GLU A 630 -22.30 45.18 8.81
C GLU A 630 -22.55 44.74 10.26
N GLU A 631 -22.94 43.48 10.46
CA GLU A 631 -23.18 42.92 11.79
C GLU A 631 -21.88 42.82 12.60
N LEU A 632 -20.78 42.42 11.93
CA LEU A 632 -19.44 42.38 12.53
C LEU A 632 -18.94 43.77 12.89
N GLU A 633 -19.12 44.77 12.03
CA GLU A 633 -18.75 46.17 12.32
C GLU A 633 -19.48 46.68 13.58
N GLY A 634 -20.77 46.37 13.73
CA GLY A 634 -21.54 46.69 14.93
C GLY A 634 -20.98 46.00 16.19
N LEU A 635 -20.60 44.73 16.08
CA LEU A 635 -19.98 43.98 17.16
C LEU A 635 -18.60 44.54 17.55
N GLN A 636 -17.78 44.90 16.56
CA GLN A 636 -16.48 45.53 16.77
C GLN A 636 -16.62 46.89 17.44
N MET A 637 -17.59 47.71 17.02
CA MET A 637 -17.89 48.98 17.67
C MET A 637 -18.25 48.79 19.15
N ALA A 638 -19.03 47.76 19.49
CA ALA A 638 -19.32 47.44 20.88
C ALA A 638 -18.06 46.98 21.64
N ALA A 639 -17.23 46.14 21.03
CA ALA A 639 -15.97 45.69 21.60
C ALA A 639 -15.01 46.84 21.89
N ASP A 640 -14.85 47.76 20.93
CA ASP A 640 -14.04 48.97 21.08
C ASP A 640 -14.57 49.88 22.20
N TYR A 641 -15.89 50.03 22.33
CA TYR A 641 -16.50 50.84 23.39
C TYR A 641 -16.17 50.34 24.80
N PHE A 642 -16.02 49.03 24.97
CA PHE A 642 -15.68 48.38 26.24
C PHE A 642 -14.19 48.01 26.37
N GLU A 643 -13.35 48.35 25.38
CA GLU A 643 -11.92 48.06 25.35
C GLU A 643 -11.59 46.55 25.49
N THR A 644 -12.35 45.71 24.79
CA THR A 644 -12.29 44.24 24.90
C THR A 644 -12.40 43.59 23.53
N SER A 645 -12.28 42.26 23.44
CA SER A 645 -12.41 41.55 22.17
C SER A 645 -13.87 41.32 21.76
N THR A 646 -14.10 41.04 20.48
CA THR A 646 -15.43 40.66 19.99
C THR A 646 -15.96 39.40 20.67
N ALA A 647 -15.07 38.45 21.02
CA ALA A 647 -15.45 37.24 21.73
C ALA A 647 -15.89 37.53 23.18
N GLU A 648 -15.14 38.36 23.91
CA GLU A 648 -15.51 38.77 25.27
C GLU A 648 -16.84 39.53 25.29
N ILE A 649 -17.09 40.41 24.30
CA ILE A 649 -18.38 41.09 24.16
C ILE A 649 -19.53 40.15 23.95
N GLN A 650 -19.36 39.10 23.16
CA GLN A 650 -20.41 38.10 22.97
C GLN A 650 -20.78 37.41 24.28
N SER A 651 -19.77 36.99 25.06
CA SER A 651 -20.01 36.36 26.36
C SER A 651 -20.68 37.32 27.35
N ILE A 652 -20.25 38.59 27.38
CA ILE A 652 -20.89 39.65 28.19
C ILE A 652 -22.35 39.87 27.76
N ALA A 653 -22.61 39.91 26.45
CA ALA A 653 -23.94 40.13 25.91
C ALA A 653 -24.92 39.03 26.33
N VAL A 654 -24.47 37.77 26.27
CA VAL A 654 -25.26 36.61 26.73
C VAL A 654 -25.55 36.72 28.22
N GLY A 655 -24.53 37.02 29.04
CA GLY A 655 -24.72 37.22 30.49
C GLY A 655 -25.71 38.33 30.81
N MET A 656 -25.68 39.44 30.05
CA MET A 656 -26.64 40.54 30.19
C MET A 656 -28.07 40.10 29.88
N VAL A 657 -28.30 39.40 28.77
CA VAL A 657 -29.66 38.95 28.39
C VAL A 657 -30.16 37.93 29.42
N ALA A 658 -29.34 36.96 29.83
CA ALA A 658 -29.71 36.00 30.86
C ALA A 658 -30.06 36.68 32.19
N PHE A 659 -29.29 37.68 32.61
CA PHE A 659 -29.59 38.49 33.79
C PHE A 659 -30.94 39.22 33.68
N LEU A 660 -31.24 39.81 32.52
CA LEU A 660 -32.52 40.47 32.28
C LEU A 660 -33.70 39.48 32.33
N LEU A 661 -33.51 38.27 31.80
CA LEU A 661 -34.50 37.19 31.89
C LEU A 661 -34.72 36.76 33.35
N ALA A 662 -33.66 36.60 34.13
CA ALA A 662 -33.75 36.25 35.54
C ALA A 662 -34.49 37.33 36.36
N LEU A 663 -34.30 38.62 36.04
CA LEU A 663 -35.03 39.72 36.66
C LEU A 663 -36.53 39.76 36.29
N ALA A 664 -36.91 39.24 35.12
CA ALA A 664 -38.29 39.26 34.65
C ALA A 664 -39.20 38.29 35.42
N GLY A 665 -38.64 37.27 36.08
CA GLY A 665 -39.37 36.23 36.81
C GLY A 665 -40.12 35.25 35.90
N ASP A 666 -40.36 34.03 36.39
CA ASP A 666 -40.97 32.88 35.69
C ASP A 666 -42.42 33.07 35.20
N GLY A 667 -42.97 34.28 35.26
CA GLY A 667 -44.41 34.56 35.12
C GLY A 667 -44.86 35.25 33.84
N THR A 668 -43.96 35.58 32.91
CA THR A 668 -44.36 36.04 31.57
C THR A 668 -43.91 35.05 30.52
N GLU A 669 -44.87 34.45 29.80
CA GLU A 669 -44.64 33.80 28.51
C GLU A 669 -43.95 34.82 27.60
N VAL A 670 -42.62 34.78 27.54
CA VAL A 670 -41.88 35.47 26.48
C VAL A 670 -42.15 34.65 25.24
N ASN A 671 -42.96 35.20 24.32
CA ASN A 671 -43.23 34.51 23.07
C ASN A 671 -41.90 34.23 22.35
N PRO A 672 -41.65 32.98 21.91
CA PRO A 672 -40.47 32.66 21.13
C PRO A 672 -40.41 33.60 19.92
N ILE A 673 -39.20 34.01 19.55
CA ILE A 673 -39.02 34.86 18.38
C ILE A 673 -39.48 34.06 17.16
N GLU A 674 -40.44 34.59 16.39
CA GLU A 674 -41.03 33.88 15.23
C GLU A 674 -39.96 33.44 14.22
N ASN A 675 -38.84 34.18 14.13
CA ASN A 675 -37.66 33.82 13.34
C ASN A 675 -36.39 34.00 14.19
N PRO A 676 -35.67 32.92 14.54
CA PRO A 676 -34.38 33.05 15.22
C PRO A 676 -33.35 33.71 14.29
N PRO A 677 -32.31 34.37 14.85
CA PRO A 677 -31.32 35.07 14.03
C PRO A 677 -30.57 34.10 13.11
N GLU A 678 -30.35 34.49 11.86
CA GLU A 678 -29.53 33.70 10.93
C GLU A 678 -28.06 33.78 11.32
N VAL A 679 -27.31 32.67 11.22
CA VAL A 679 -25.88 32.58 11.60
C VAL A 679 -24.98 32.27 10.41
N ASN A 680 -25.47 32.51 9.18
CA ASN A 680 -24.84 32.18 7.89
C ASN A 680 -23.90 33.27 7.34
N GLY A 681 -23.44 34.20 8.18
CA GLY A 681 -22.55 35.28 7.74
C GLY A 681 -21.14 34.81 7.40
N GLU A 682 -20.48 35.49 6.44
CA GLU A 682 -19.12 35.15 5.97
C GLU A 682 -18.05 35.34 7.05
N HIS A 683 -18.30 36.14 8.09
CA HIS A 683 -17.36 36.35 9.19
C HIS A 683 -17.76 35.54 10.42
N ALA A 684 -16.86 34.69 10.92
CA ALA A 684 -17.10 33.88 12.09
C ALA A 684 -16.39 34.46 13.34
N VAL A 685 -17.10 34.51 14.46
CA VAL A 685 -16.51 34.85 15.77
C VAL A 685 -16.75 33.70 16.73
N LYS A 686 -15.67 33.17 17.31
CA LYS A 686 -15.68 32.03 18.24
C LYS A 686 -15.48 32.53 19.67
N SER A 687 -16.38 32.15 20.57
CA SER A 687 -16.34 32.50 21.99
C SER A 687 -16.43 31.27 22.88
N ALA A 688 -15.77 31.34 24.02
CA ALA A 688 -15.81 30.31 25.06
C ALA A 688 -16.83 30.68 26.14
N PHE A 689 -17.59 29.69 26.61
CA PHE A 689 -18.55 29.80 27.70
C PHE A 689 -18.17 28.78 28.75
N PHE A 690 -17.65 29.26 29.87
CA PHE A 690 -17.21 28.45 31.00
C PHE A 690 -18.35 28.22 31.99
N ALA A 691 -18.41 26.99 32.50
CA ALA A 691 -19.33 26.61 33.55
C ALA A 691 -18.97 27.28 34.89
N SER A 692 -17.66 27.36 35.20
CA SER A 692 -17.12 27.99 36.42
C SER A 692 -17.60 29.43 36.63
N ASP A 693 -17.82 30.15 35.54
CA ASP A 693 -18.16 31.57 35.56
C ASP A 693 -19.67 31.79 35.37
N GLY A 694 -20.47 30.72 35.35
CA GLY A 694 -21.91 30.73 35.08
C GLY A 694 -22.30 31.12 33.66
N SER A 695 -21.34 31.45 32.79
CA SER A 695 -21.58 31.91 31.42
C SER A 695 -22.22 30.85 30.53
N GLN A 696 -21.92 29.57 30.76
CA GLN A 696 -22.59 28.47 30.09
C GLN A 696 -24.08 28.39 30.45
N GLY A 697 -24.41 28.46 31.75
CA GLY A 697 -25.80 28.47 32.20
C GLY A 697 -26.56 29.67 31.66
N ALA A 698 -25.91 30.84 31.55
CA ALA A 698 -26.48 32.00 30.90
C ALA A 698 -26.79 31.74 29.42
N LEU A 699 -25.88 31.11 28.67
CA LEU A 699 -26.09 30.75 27.27
C LEU A 699 -27.25 29.77 27.10
N GLU A 700 -27.28 28.69 27.88
CA GLU A 700 -28.34 27.67 27.86
C GLU A 700 -29.70 28.25 28.27
N SER A 701 -29.72 29.21 29.21
CA SER A 701 -30.94 29.92 29.63
C SER A 701 -31.53 30.76 28.50
N VAL A 702 -30.69 31.50 27.77
CA VAL A 702 -31.13 32.27 26.59
C VAL A 702 -31.63 31.33 25.49
N ALA A 703 -30.88 30.25 25.22
CA ALA A 703 -31.24 29.23 24.24
C ALA A 703 -32.58 28.58 24.52
N SER A 704 -32.78 28.08 25.74
CA SER A 704 -34.03 27.42 26.14
C SER A 704 -35.23 28.37 26.12
N THR A 705 -35.07 29.61 26.60
CA THR A 705 -36.15 30.60 26.67
C THR A 705 -36.66 30.97 25.27
N PHE A 706 -35.76 31.13 24.29
CA PHE A 706 -36.13 31.55 22.94
C PHE A 706 -36.16 30.42 21.91
N GLN A 707 -35.98 29.17 22.32
CA GLN A 707 -35.92 27.99 21.44
C GLN A 707 -34.85 28.14 20.34
N MET A 708 -33.66 28.58 20.74
CA MET A 708 -32.51 28.85 19.87
C MET A 708 -31.37 27.85 20.13
N ASN A 709 -30.49 27.66 19.15
CA ASN A 709 -29.20 27.01 19.39
C ASN A 709 -28.17 28.01 19.95
N GLY A 710 -26.99 27.53 20.37
CA GLY A 710 -25.98 28.40 21.00
C GLY A 710 -25.53 29.54 20.09
N ALA A 711 -25.34 29.30 18.79
CA ALA A 711 -24.91 30.34 17.86
C ALA A 711 -25.98 31.45 17.71
N GLN A 712 -27.25 31.05 17.64
CA GLN A 712 -28.39 31.95 17.59
C GLN A 712 -28.53 32.76 18.88
N SER A 713 -28.41 32.12 20.04
CA SER A 713 -28.47 32.77 21.35
C SER A 713 -27.38 33.80 21.54
N GLN A 714 -26.15 33.48 21.15
CA GLN A 714 -25.02 34.41 21.18
C GLN A 714 -25.27 35.61 20.25
N LYS A 715 -25.69 35.34 19.00
CA LYS A 715 -25.92 36.40 18.00
C LYS A 715 -27.07 37.33 18.39
N PHE A 716 -28.18 36.77 18.87
CA PHE A 716 -29.30 37.54 19.43
C PHE A 716 -28.82 38.45 20.56
N SER A 717 -28.11 37.89 21.54
CA SER A 717 -27.65 38.64 22.70
C SER A 717 -26.70 39.77 22.30
N SER A 718 -25.80 39.48 21.36
CA SER A 718 -24.88 40.46 20.78
C SER A 718 -25.61 41.64 20.15
N TYR A 719 -26.70 41.41 19.39
CA TYR A 719 -27.50 42.51 18.85
C TYR A 719 -28.14 43.38 19.90
N VAL A 720 -28.66 42.78 20.97
CA VAL A 720 -29.23 43.56 22.08
C VAL A 720 -28.16 44.49 22.64
N LEU A 721 -26.95 43.99 22.89
CA LEU A 721 -25.87 44.81 23.43
C LEU A 721 -25.39 45.88 22.44
N VAL A 722 -25.18 45.53 21.17
CA VAL A 722 -24.78 46.48 20.11
C VAL A 722 -25.80 47.62 19.99
N PHE A 723 -27.10 47.31 20.03
CA PHE A 723 -28.17 48.30 20.00
C PHE A 723 -28.11 49.24 21.21
N LEU A 724 -27.87 48.71 22.42
CA LEU A 724 -27.75 49.51 23.63
C LEU A 724 -26.51 50.42 23.60
N VAL A 725 -25.37 49.93 23.09
CA VAL A 725 -24.16 50.75 22.89
C VAL A 725 -24.42 51.86 21.89
N ALA A 726 -25.06 51.55 20.76
CA ALA A 726 -25.43 52.56 19.76
C ALA A 726 -26.33 53.66 20.35
N LEU A 727 -27.30 53.29 21.21
CA LEU A 727 -28.14 54.24 21.94
C LEU A 727 -27.33 55.10 22.93
N ALA A 728 -26.35 54.51 23.62
CA ALA A 728 -25.51 55.23 24.58
C ALA A 728 -24.59 56.25 23.88
N GLN A 729 -24.07 55.93 22.70
CA GLN A 729 -23.24 56.84 21.90
C GLN A 729 -24.02 57.95 21.19
N ALA A 730 -25.34 57.79 21.03
CA ALA A 730 -26.22 58.78 20.40
C ALA A 730 -26.59 59.97 21.33
N GLN A 731 -26.14 59.97 22.60
CA GLN A 731 -26.34 61.03 23.59
C GLN A 731 -25.09 61.90 23.76
#